data_AF-A0A6C0CWR7-F1
#
_entry.id   AF-A0A6C0CWR7-F1
#
_cell.length_a   1.000
_cell.length_b   1.000
_cell.length_c   1.000
_cell.angle_alpha   90.00
_cell.angle_beta   90.00
_cell.angle_gamma   90.00
#
_symmetry.space_group_name_H-M   'P 1'
#
loop_
_entity.id
_entity.type
_entity.pdbx_description
1 polymer ?
#
loop_
_entity_poly.entity_id
_entity_poly.type
_entity_poly.pdbx_seq_one_letter_code
_entity_poly.pdbx_strand_id
1 'polypeptide(L)'
;MSNNFKEGEFYINQRKNQEKCLSKDLDIIEGFTVVSRQAQKKNPSNFYIPDGSDPGQTVMCQPDKIRYIRISQTNNYLTIQEVQVFDESGRNVAIHGGYSNDYELTQGFCRKTTNQGVGVGTPGSVYKGDLTTAECEQNCSTGCSAYEIQNEGSTEGLNPGCWIYQDPTVKGDGNKNAMCRVKQRETGTPIATMSSYYKGTNPYMAIDGNISNNQPWPNSACTAGTTGGWWEVDLGRAVNVKKVVVYNRPDCCQDRLSGAQLTVIDSEHRTVLTKTLNSNRKQVFNIGREKKNCGGPVIQKNMDDFRELSELRNIYNRQLQDYNQSIKALLEDSQHFVNASNNSNNKFANSYVRDEANGAVGYVTSRGVWKWINSPSQGNSIQGKANCPPNWTSYTNTKADSGQLYTIGNAPQGEIVKMNGQDLIKGSGMINNQTCGNAGQNVYVTNPSATTNRQYVNCSKNAGAYQSDLGNNTMEACSKRAEDMGSNVFQLGPDQGNGRGNCYIGGGGGNTVEDSICSVAPGVGRMGRNVAGKFENEGGNNWWQFDYEWTPGYTAYATYQTKNADNSNLGQTFHITDNLTKKQYPNNMISGYGDEFELQQGYNSYGNDIVSGTGLSIEQIKQKCIETPGAAGFYVNGNNYWIKNGNMWPNGKRQYTGGDLYVRNKSINNSNSCSNKVNFSKQKIVNGYANEGIMNIGTTCGLGTINERDREAINAQYSKLQEILNKIKEKIRELAGEDIKLNKGLMDEQKIMESRLKRYEQVYSQIGREKRLINRDSAMEEDATLNMLSSNKMYIIWSILALGLTFGVTKFTK
;
A
#
# COMPACT_ATOMS: atom_id res chain seq x y z
N MET A 1 -10.91 62.40 2.97
CA MET A 1 -10.60 62.29 4.42
C MET A 1 -11.23 61.00 4.92
N SER A 2 -10.44 59.97 5.21
CA SER A 2 -10.95 58.68 5.70
C SER A 2 -11.00 58.67 7.23
N ASN A 3 -12.19 58.63 7.80
CA ASN A 3 -12.35 58.34 9.23
C ASN A 3 -12.26 56.83 9.43
N ASN A 4 -11.16 56.37 10.03
CA ASN A 4 -11.01 54.98 10.47
C ASN A 4 -11.94 54.72 11.67
N PHE A 5 -12.93 53.85 11.51
CA PHE A 5 -13.68 53.28 12.62
C PHE A 5 -13.02 51.98 13.08
N LYS A 6 -12.93 51.76 14.39
CA LYS A 6 -12.33 50.55 14.99
C LYS A 6 -13.36 49.41 15.03
N GLU A 7 -12.91 48.17 14.86
CA GLU A 7 -13.77 47.00 15.08
C GLU A 7 -14.25 46.93 16.54
N GLY A 8 -15.54 46.64 16.73
CA GLY A 8 -16.18 46.51 18.05
C GLY A 8 -17.40 47.41 18.33
N GLU A 9 -17.84 48.28 17.40
CA GLU A 9 -18.89 49.29 17.65
C GLU A 9 -20.14 49.20 16.74
N PHE A 10 -20.76 48.02 16.57
CA PHE A 10 -21.84 47.81 15.59
C PHE A 10 -23.14 47.20 16.13
N TYR A 11 -24.26 47.56 15.51
CA TYR A 11 -25.61 46.97 15.68
C TYR A 11 -26.31 46.90 14.31
N ILE A 12 -27.21 45.92 14.12
CA ILE A 12 -27.90 45.66 12.84
C ILE A 12 -29.29 46.31 12.81
N ASN A 13 -29.53 47.20 11.85
CA ASN A 13 -30.82 47.86 11.66
C ASN A 13 -31.87 46.94 10.97
N GLN A 14 -33.17 47.19 11.18
CA GLN A 14 -34.31 46.44 10.62
C GLN A 14 -34.41 44.93 10.90
N ARG A 15 -33.69 44.41 11.90
CA ARG A 15 -33.66 43.01 12.33
C ARG A 15 -35.02 42.25 12.25
N LYS A 16 -36.11 42.80 12.79
CA LYS A 16 -37.45 42.15 12.79
C LYS A 16 -38.05 41.88 11.40
N ASN A 17 -37.68 42.65 10.37
CA ASN A 17 -38.14 42.40 9.00
C ASN A 17 -37.33 41.27 8.34
N GLN A 18 -36.01 41.21 8.61
CA GLN A 18 -35.11 40.21 8.03
C GLN A 18 -35.18 38.84 8.75
N GLU A 19 -35.44 38.82 10.07
CA GLU A 19 -35.80 37.59 10.80
C GLU A 19 -37.06 36.90 10.21
N LYS A 20 -37.93 37.67 9.55
CA LYS A 20 -39.08 37.14 8.81
C LYS A 20 -38.68 36.47 7.49
N CYS A 21 -37.69 37.02 6.77
CA CYS A 21 -37.17 36.45 5.52
C CYS A 21 -36.39 35.14 5.77
N LEU A 22 -35.59 35.08 6.84
CA LEU A 22 -34.87 33.87 7.28
C LEU A 22 -35.78 32.65 7.51
N SER A 23 -37.09 32.85 7.68
CA SER A 23 -38.05 31.77 7.87
C SER A 23 -38.55 31.11 6.59
N LYS A 24 -38.19 31.61 5.39
CA LYS A 24 -38.79 31.18 4.12
C LYS A 24 -37.86 30.65 3.03
N ASP A 25 -36.72 31.26 2.75
CA ASP A 25 -35.73 30.74 1.77
C ASP A 25 -34.31 31.15 2.14
N LEU A 26 -33.33 30.28 1.86
CA LEU A 26 -31.90 30.47 2.20
C LEU A 26 -31.07 31.12 1.07
N ASP A 27 -31.63 31.27 -0.13
CA ASP A 27 -30.87 31.62 -1.35
C ASP A 27 -30.79 33.13 -1.66
N ILE A 28 -31.38 34.01 -0.83
CA ILE A 28 -31.37 35.47 -1.07
C ILE A 28 -31.00 36.24 0.20
N ILE A 29 -29.75 36.71 0.28
CA ILE A 29 -29.29 37.67 1.30
C ILE A 29 -28.55 38.82 0.61
N GLU A 30 -29.21 39.97 0.47
CA GLU A 30 -28.54 41.24 0.16
C GLU A 30 -27.92 41.85 1.43
N GLY A 31 -26.82 42.62 1.26
CA GLY A 31 -25.90 42.97 2.34
C GLY A 31 -26.41 43.95 3.41
N PHE A 32 -25.81 43.85 4.60
CA PHE A 32 -26.13 44.69 5.76
C PHE A 32 -25.57 46.12 5.65
N THR A 33 -26.33 47.12 6.13
CA THR A 33 -25.82 48.49 6.34
C THR A 33 -25.52 48.72 7.84
N VAL A 34 -24.35 49.28 8.12
CA VAL A 34 -23.80 49.41 9.49
C VAL A 34 -23.86 50.87 9.95
N VAL A 35 -24.27 51.11 11.21
CA VAL A 35 -24.42 52.46 11.79
C VAL A 35 -23.63 52.58 13.11
N SER A 36 -22.95 53.70 13.33
CA SER A 36 -22.02 53.87 14.46
C SER A 36 -22.65 54.34 15.76
N ARG A 37 -22.00 53.99 16.88
CA ARG A 37 -22.38 54.35 18.25
C ARG A 37 -22.48 55.87 18.51
N GLN A 38 -21.76 56.67 17.74
CA GLN A 38 -21.84 58.15 17.77
C GLN A 38 -23.19 58.68 17.26
N ALA A 39 -23.80 58.03 16.26
CA ALA A 39 -25.13 58.39 15.78
C ALA A 39 -26.21 58.02 16.81
N GLN A 40 -26.02 56.89 17.51
CA GLN A 40 -26.92 56.40 18.56
C GLN A 40 -26.96 57.35 19.77
N LYS A 41 -25.79 57.84 20.23
CA LYS A 41 -25.70 58.87 21.30
C LYS A 41 -26.29 60.22 20.89
N LYS A 42 -26.38 60.54 19.59
CA LYS A 42 -26.99 61.78 19.09
C LYS A 42 -28.52 61.75 19.01
N ASN A 43 -29.13 60.57 18.89
CA ASN A 43 -30.59 60.41 18.76
C ASN A 43 -31.14 59.33 19.73
N PRO A 44 -30.97 59.49 21.07
CA PRO A 44 -31.33 58.46 22.04
C PRO A 44 -32.84 58.12 22.06
N SER A 45 -33.71 59.07 21.71
CA SER A 45 -35.17 58.88 21.61
C SER A 45 -35.62 57.83 20.58
N ASN A 46 -34.74 57.43 19.65
CA ASN A 46 -35.04 56.41 18.65
C ASN A 46 -34.64 54.98 19.08
N PHE A 47 -34.08 54.80 20.29
CA PHE A 47 -33.54 53.51 20.76
C PHE A 47 -33.95 53.23 22.22
N TYR A 48 -35.03 52.46 22.40
CA TYR A 48 -35.56 52.09 23.72
C TYR A 48 -34.86 50.83 24.29
N ILE A 49 -34.45 50.89 25.55
CA ILE A 49 -33.99 49.74 26.35
C ILE A 49 -35.02 49.55 27.48
N PRO A 50 -35.64 48.36 27.66
CA PRO A 50 -36.66 48.16 28.70
C PRO A 50 -36.07 48.10 30.12
N ASP A 51 -36.76 48.71 31.08
CA ASP A 51 -36.45 48.55 32.50
C ASP A 51 -36.83 47.14 33.00
N GLY A 52 -35.96 46.52 33.79
CA GLY A 52 -36.16 45.18 34.37
C GLY A 52 -35.10 44.13 34.03
N SER A 53 -34.06 44.47 33.26
CA SER A 53 -32.88 43.60 33.09
C SER A 53 -32.07 43.50 34.40
N ASP A 54 -31.87 42.27 34.89
CA ASP A 54 -31.42 41.93 36.25
C ASP A 54 -30.04 42.51 36.66
N PRO A 55 -29.97 43.33 37.74
CA PRO A 55 -28.72 43.90 38.26
C PRO A 55 -28.03 42.95 39.27
N GLY A 56 -27.60 41.75 38.84
CA GLY A 56 -27.47 40.62 39.78
C GLY A 56 -26.26 39.67 39.76
N GLN A 57 -25.19 39.84 38.96
CA GLN A 57 -23.96 39.01 39.14
C GLN A 57 -22.64 39.78 38.95
N THR A 58 -22.03 40.18 40.07
CA THR A 58 -20.69 40.77 40.13
C THR A 58 -19.60 39.69 40.21
N VAL A 59 -18.97 39.37 39.07
CA VAL A 59 -17.77 38.52 39.06
C VAL A 59 -16.53 39.40 39.14
N MET A 60 -15.63 39.14 40.09
CA MET A 60 -14.29 39.75 40.07
C MET A 60 -13.50 39.19 38.88
N CYS A 61 -13.19 40.04 37.89
CA CYS A 61 -12.33 39.62 36.79
C CYS A 61 -10.94 39.19 37.31
N GLN A 62 -10.39 38.14 36.70
CA GLN A 62 -8.95 37.90 36.71
C GLN A 62 -8.25 39.13 36.06
N PRO A 63 -7.00 39.45 36.45
CA PRO A 63 -6.25 40.56 35.84
C PRO A 63 -6.17 40.40 34.31
N ASP A 64 -6.03 41.53 33.60
CA ASP A 64 -5.89 41.54 32.13
C ASP A 64 -4.80 40.54 31.71
N LYS A 65 -5.24 39.46 31.04
CA LYS A 65 -4.34 38.40 30.61
C LYS A 65 -3.51 38.91 29.45
N ILE A 66 -2.20 38.94 29.66
CA ILE A 66 -1.24 39.41 28.68
C ILE A 66 -1.18 38.41 27.54
N ARG A 67 -1.27 38.90 26.31
CA ARG A 67 -1.09 38.08 25.12
C ARG A 67 0.16 38.46 24.34
N TYR A 68 0.55 39.74 24.30
CA TYR A 68 1.71 40.18 23.53
C TYR A 68 2.74 40.89 24.40
N ILE A 69 4.02 40.62 24.11
CA ILE A 69 5.16 41.38 24.64
C ILE A 69 5.91 41.97 23.46
N ARG A 70 6.02 43.30 23.40
CA ARG A 70 6.68 44.03 22.33
C ARG A 70 7.87 44.80 22.86
N ILE A 71 9.01 44.80 22.17
CA ILE A 71 10.14 45.68 22.44
C ILE A 71 10.36 46.55 21.19
N SER A 72 10.41 47.88 21.34
CA SER A 72 10.59 48.82 20.23
C SER A 72 11.74 49.80 20.47
N GLN A 73 12.52 50.10 19.43
CA GLN A 73 13.67 51.01 19.44
C GLN A 73 13.61 51.89 18.19
N THR A 74 14.07 53.14 18.26
CA THR A 74 14.00 54.11 17.14
C THR A 74 15.36 54.68 16.74
N ASN A 75 16.38 54.54 17.59
CA ASN A 75 17.62 55.32 17.48
C ASN A 75 18.88 54.47 17.24
N ASN A 76 18.76 53.14 17.24
CA ASN A 76 19.86 52.20 16.99
C ASN A 76 19.30 50.82 16.61
N TYR A 77 20.14 49.88 16.18
CA TYR A 77 19.75 48.47 16.03
C TYR A 77 19.08 47.93 17.31
N LEU A 78 17.92 47.29 17.19
CA LEU A 78 17.32 46.56 18.32
C LEU A 78 17.99 45.19 18.43
N THR A 79 18.72 44.93 19.51
CA THR A 79 19.36 43.62 19.78
C THR A 79 18.84 43.00 21.07
N ILE A 80 18.28 41.80 21.01
CA ILE A 80 17.70 41.08 22.15
C ILE A 80 18.23 39.65 22.15
N GLN A 81 18.84 39.20 23.25
CA GLN A 81 19.25 37.80 23.38
C GLN A 81 18.06 36.90 23.71
N GLU A 82 17.28 37.22 24.74
CA GLU A 82 16.22 36.35 25.26
C GLU A 82 15.18 37.18 26.04
N VAL A 83 13.90 36.84 25.90
CA VAL A 83 12.75 37.46 26.59
C VAL A 83 11.96 36.38 27.31
N GLN A 84 12.15 36.29 28.62
CA GLN A 84 11.48 35.30 29.46
C GLN A 84 10.22 35.92 30.06
N VAL A 85 9.07 35.31 29.81
CA VAL A 85 7.77 35.78 30.31
C VAL A 85 7.27 34.73 31.28
N PHE A 86 7.29 35.06 32.57
CA PHE A 86 6.94 34.11 33.62
C PHE A 86 5.49 34.31 34.05
N ASP A 87 4.73 33.22 34.06
CA ASP A 87 3.38 33.18 34.63
C ASP A 87 3.39 33.18 36.17
N GLU A 88 2.21 33.13 36.79
CA GLU A 88 2.08 33.13 38.25
C GLU A 88 2.73 31.92 38.93
N SER A 89 2.72 30.76 38.25
CA SER A 89 3.38 29.52 38.71
C SER A 89 4.91 29.58 38.61
N GLY A 90 5.45 30.56 37.88
CA GLY A 90 6.89 30.69 37.64
C GLY A 90 7.38 29.90 36.43
N ARG A 91 6.50 29.43 35.56
CA ARG A 91 6.86 28.83 34.26
C ARG A 91 7.12 29.94 33.24
N ASN A 92 8.21 29.85 32.48
CA ASN A 92 8.42 30.70 31.31
C ASN A 92 7.50 30.25 30.17
N VAL A 93 6.56 31.09 29.77
CA VAL A 93 5.57 30.83 28.71
C VAL A 93 5.98 31.41 27.35
N ALA A 94 7.07 32.18 27.28
CA ALA A 94 7.56 32.73 26.02
C ALA A 94 8.51 31.78 25.27
N ILE A 95 9.08 30.75 25.92
CA ILE A 95 10.01 29.80 25.28
C ILE A 95 9.35 29.19 24.03
N HIS A 96 10.03 29.28 22.88
CA HIS A 96 9.55 28.64 21.67
C HIS A 96 9.62 27.10 21.83
N GLY A 97 8.49 26.44 21.61
CA GLY A 97 8.39 24.99 21.75
C GLY A 97 6.94 24.56 21.65
N GLY A 98 6.72 23.33 21.18
CA GLY A 98 5.40 22.82 20.82
C GLY A 98 5.14 22.98 19.33
N TYR A 99 5.53 21.94 18.58
CA TYR A 99 5.07 21.76 17.21
C TYR A 99 4.34 20.43 17.17
N SER A 100 3.12 20.45 16.66
CA SER A 100 2.35 19.24 16.40
C SER A 100 3.06 18.36 15.38
N ASN A 101 2.58 17.12 15.22
CA ASN A 101 2.95 16.29 14.08
C ASN A 101 2.03 16.54 12.87
N ASP A 102 1.23 17.61 12.87
CA ASP A 102 0.54 18.09 11.69
C ASP A 102 1.48 18.99 10.87
N TYR A 103 1.35 18.94 9.55
CA TYR A 103 2.18 19.73 8.63
C TYR A 103 1.33 20.61 7.70
N GLU A 104 1.83 21.80 7.38
CA GLU A 104 1.44 22.55 6.18
C GLU A 104 2.25 22.06 4.99
N LEU A 105 1.57 21.64 3.93
CA LEU A 105 2.22 21.37 2.66
C LEU A 105 2.37 22.69 1.90
N THR A 106 3.60 23.15 1.74
CA THR A 106 3.93 24.31 0.91
C THR A 106 4.74 23.84 -0.29
N GLN A 107 4.31 24.22 -1.49
CA GLN A 107 4.98 23.83 -2.72
C GLN A 107 6.38 24.45 -2.77
N GLY A 108 7.36 23.71 -3.28
CA GLY A 108 8.74 24.14 -3.37
C GLY A 108 9.64 23.61 -2.26
N PHE A 109 10.90 23.96 -2.40
CA PHE A 109 11.92 23.65 -1.41
C PHE A 109 11.69 24.48 -0.14
N CYS A 110 12.11 23.98 1.03
CA CYS A 110 12.05 24.75 2.26
C CYS A 110 13.12 25.84 2.27
N ARG A 111 12.66 27.07 2.47
CA ARG A 111 13.49 28.28 2.49
C ARG A 111 13.07 29.15 3.66
N LYS A 112 14.04 29.87 4.22
CA LYS A 112 13.75 30.91 5.21
C LYS A 112 13.32 32.17 4.50
N THR A 113 12.35 32.88 5.07
CA THR A 113 12.10 34.27 4.67
C THR A 113 13.30 35.10 5.11
N THR A 114 14.08 35.67 4.17
CA THR A 114 15.18 36.57 4.53
C THR A 114 15.07 37.97 3.91
N ASN A 115 15.73 38.95 4.54
CA ASN A 115 15.80 40.34 4.07
C ASN A 115 16.60 40.52 2.76
N GLN A 116 17.13 39.44 2.18
CA GLN A 116 17.71 39.42 0.82
C GLN A 116 16.98 38.45 -0.11
N GLY A 117 15.73 38.08 0.23
CA GLY A 117 14.91 37.14 -0.52
C GLY A 117 14.99 35.70 -0.02
N VAL A 118 14.65 34.78 -0.92
CA VAL A 118 14.54 33.34 -0.67
C VAL A 118 15.94 32.71 -0.71
N GLY A 119 16.46 32.25 0.43
CA GLY A 119 17.84 31.74 0.57
C GLY A 119 17.92 30.23 0.83
N VAL A 120 18.93 29.58 0.25
CA VAL A 120 19.24 28.14 0.39
C VAL A 120 20.35 27.91 1.43
N GLY A 121 20.23 26.85 2.24
CA GLY A 121 21.35 26.18 2.91
C GLY A 121 22.10 26.97 4.00
N THR A 122 21.67 26.80 5.27
CA THR A 122 22.28 27.34 6.52
C THR A 122 22.22 28.87 6.75
N PRO A 123 22.20 29.35 8.03
CA PRO A 123 22.28 28.60 9.30
C PRO A 123 21.00 27.79 9.60
N GLY A 124 21.12 26.57 10.14
CA GLY A 124 20.00 25.84 10.76
C GLY A 124 19.17 24.88 9.87
N SER A 125 19.70 24.45 8.72
CA SER A 125 19.17 23.32 7.93
C SER A 125 20.16 22.16 8.02
N VAL A 126 19.69 20.94 8.30
CA VAL A 126 20.52 19.74 8.48
C VAL A 126 20.10 18.68 7.47
N TYR A 127 21.02 18.26 6.60
CA TYR A 127 20.80 17.11 5.72
C TYR A 127 20.75 15.83 6.56
N LYS A 128 19.74 15.00 6.34
CA LYS A 128 19.54 13.72 7.04
C LYS A 128 19.84 12.50 6.17
N GLY A 129 20.27 12.73 4.93
CA GLY A 129 20.45 11.69 3.93
C GLY A 129 19.23 11.55 3.05
N ASP A 130 19.33 10.58 2.16
CA ASP A 130 18.27 10.11 1.29
C ASP A 130 17.34 9.22 2.14
N LEU A 131 16.12 9.67 2.45
CA LEU A 131 15.18 9.03 3.41
C LEU A 131 13.73 9.08 2.91
N THR A 132 12.91 8.05 3.19
CA THR A 132 11.47 8.09 2.89
C THR A 132 10.77 9.28 3.57
N THR A 133 9.56 9.63 3.11
CA THR A 133 8.70 10.60 3.82
C THR A 133 8.55 10.29 5.30
N ALA A 134 8.24 9.04 5.65
CA ALA A 134 8.03 8.64 7.04
C ALA A 134 9.31 8.71 7.89
N GLU A 135 10.47 8.34 7.34
CA GLU A 135 11.76 8.42 8.05
C GLU A 135 12.25 9.88 8.19
N CYS A 136 12.03 10.72 7.17
CA CYS A 136 12.32 12.13 7.21
C CYS A 136 11.43 12.85 8.24
N GLU A 137 10.14 12.50 8.29
CA GLU A 137 9.19 12.93 9.30
C GLU A 137 9.59 12.48 10.71
N GLN A 138 10.00 11.22 10.88
CA GLN A 138 10.49 10.69 12.15
C GLN A 138 11.76 11.43 12.61
N ASN A 139 12.67 11.77 11.68
CA ASN A 139 13.82 12.63 11.96
C ASN A 139 13.46 14.08 12.31
N CYS A 140 12.25 14.52 11.96
CA CYS A 140 11.64 15.80 12.33
C CYS A 140 10.70 15.69 13.56
N SER A 141 10.52 14.50 14.14
CA SER A 141 9.56 14.29 15.23
C SER A 141 9.83 15.20 16.44
N THR A 142 11.11 15.42 16.78
CA THR A 142 11.56 16.27 17.88
C THR A 142 12.60 17.31 17.43
N GLY A 143 12.43 18.56 17.88
CA GLY A 143 13.45 19.61 17.68
C GLY A 143 13.57 20.19 16.27
N CYS A 144 12.59 19.99 15.40
CA CYS A 144 12.46 20.65 14.10
C CYS A 144 11.22 21.57 14.03
N SER A 145 11.20 22.46 13.04
CA SER A 145 10.06 23.29 12.63
C SER A 145 9.50 22.94 11.25
N ALA A 146 10.30 22.31 10.39
CA ALA A 146 9.91 21.89 9.04
C ALA A 146 10.85 20.82 8.51
N TYR A 147 10.40 20.04 7.52
CA TYR A 147 11.28 19.24 6.67
C TYR A 147 11.00 19.45 5.18
N GLU A 148 12.06 19.38 4.37
CA GLU A 148 12.01 19.39 2.91
C GLU A 148 12.18 17.97 2.40
N ILE A 149 11.36 17.63 1.41
CA ILE A 149 11.53 16.44 0.59
C ILE A 149 11.70 16.88 -0.85
N GLN A 150 12.89 16.63 -1.37
CA GLN A 150 13.20 16.83 -2.78
C GLN A 150 12.56 15.70 -3.59
N ASN A 151 11.98 16.00 -4.74
CA ASN A 151 11.37 15.04 -5.65
C ASN A 151 10.11 14.33 -5.12
N GLU A 152 9.32 14.92 -4.23
CA GLU A 152 8.05 14.33 -3.76
C GLU A 152 6.96 14.25 -4.84
N GLY A 153 6.86 15.27 -5.68
CA GLY A 153 6.07 15.21 -6.92
C GLY A 153 6.76 14.38 -8.01
N SER A 154 7.98 13.90 -7.76
CA SER A 154 8.59 12.88 -8.58
C SER A 154 8.12 11.53 -8.09
N THR A 155 7.31 10.95 -8.95
CA THR A 155 7.67 9.67 -9.53
C THR A 155 9.21 9.51 -9.81
N GLU A 156 10.05 9.29 -8.78
CA GLU A 156 11.44 8.74 -8.89
C GLU A 156 12.07 7.97 -7.67
N GLY A 157 11.66 8.12 -6.38
CA GLY A 157 12.52 7.66 -5.25
C GLY A 157 11.89 7.18 -3.93
N LEU A 158 12.40 6.04 -3.42
CA LEU A 158 12.17 5.54 -2.05
C LEU A 158 12.87 6.40 -0.97
N ASN A 159 13.94 7.10 -1.32
CA ASN A 159 14.77 7.86 -0.39
C ASN A 159 15.05 9.25 -0.97
N PRO A 160 14.07 10.16 -1.01
CA PRO A 160 14.30 11.55 -1.38
C PRO A 160 15.27 12.26 -0.43
N GLY A 161 16.01 13.24 -0.94
CA GLY A 161 16.96 14.02 -0.15
C GLY A 161 16.25 14.80 0.97
N CYS A 162 16.41 14.34 2.20
CA CYS A 162 15.73 14.87 3.38
C CYS A 162 16.55 15.97 4.05
N TRP A 163 15.96 17.16 4.18
CA TRP A 163 16.51 18.24 5.00
C TRP A 163 15.55 18.59 6.12
N ILE A 164 16.02 18.57 7.38
CA ILE A 164 15.25 19.12 8.50
C ILE A 164 15.70 20.55 8.80
N TYR A 165 14.74 21.37 9.23
CA TYR A 165 14.93 22.77 9.58
C TYR A 165 14.50 22.97 11.02
N GLN A 166 15.23 23.80 11.76
CA GLN A 166 14.87 24.18 13.13
C GLN A 166 14.25 25.58 13.20
N ASP A 167 14.23 26.31 12.08
CA ASP A 167 13.80 27.69 12.05
C ASP A 167 12.28 27.81 11.83
N PRO A 168 11.53 28.43 12.74
CA PRO A 168 10.08 28.64 12.62
C PRO A 168 9.61 29.53 11.45
N THR A 169 10.51 30.19 10.72
CA THR A 169 10.17 31.11 9.61
C THR A 169 10.24 30.48 8.22
N VAL A 170 10.32 29.15 8.17
CA VAL A 170 10.44 28.36 6.92
C VAL A 170 9.12 28.31 6.14
N LYS A 171 9.22 28.42 4.81
CA LYS A 171 8.14 28.25 3.83
C LYS A 171 8.68 27.63 2.53
N GLY A 172 7.80 27.03 1.73
CA GLY A 172 8.09 26.58 0.36
C GLY A 172 8.34 27.75 -0.62
N ASP A 173 9.21 27.56 -1.60
CA ASP A 173 9.57 28.54 -2.64
C ASP A 173 8.80 28.43 -3.97
N GLY A 174 7.79 27.56 -4.05
CA GLY A 174 6.98 27.33 -5.24
C GLY A 174 7.60 26.40 -6.29
N ASN A 175 8.79 25.82 -6.06
CA ASN A 175 9.37 24.86 -6.99
C ASN A 175 8.47 23.60 -7.16
N LYS A 176 8.20 23.20 -8.40
CA LYS A 176 7.34 22.06 -8.72
C LYS A 176 7.92 20.67 -8.39
N ASN A 177 9.24 20.55 -8.22
CA ASN A 177 9.94 19.28 -7.99
C ASN A 177 10.31 19.08 -6.51
N ALA A 178 9.81 19.88 -5.59
CA ALA A 178 10.10 19.75 -4.15
C ALA A 178 8.88 20.13 -3.31
N MET A 179 8.82 19.59 -2.10
CA MET A 179 7.78 19.91 -1.14
C MET A 179 8.37 20.23 0.23
N CYS A 180 7.91 21.36 0.77
CA CYS A 180 8.28 21.83 2.09
C CYS A 180 7.13 21.62 3.05
N ARG A 181 7.36 20.75 4.05
CA ARG A 181 6.40 20.43 5.11
C ARG A 181 6.76 21.20 6.37
N VAL A 182 6.01 22.27 6.64
CA VAL A 182 6.21 23.10 7.83
C VAL A 182 5.36 22.54 8.96
N LYS A 183 5.93 22.18 10.11
CA LYS A 183 5.13 21.72 11.25
C LYS A 183 4.18 22.82 11.70
N GLN A 184 2.91 22.46 11.85
CA GLN A 184 1.92 23.31 12.50
C GLN A 184 2.30 23.47 13.96
N ARG A 185 2.31 24.71 14.42
CA ARG A 185 2.57 25.07 15.82
C ARG A 185 1.42 24.56 16.68
N GLU A 186 1.73 24.03 17.86
CA GLU A 186 0.67 23.65 18.80
C GLU A 186 -0.13 24.89 19.19
N THR A 187 -1.46 24.76 19.25
CA THR A 187 -2.36 25.84 19.63
C THR A 187 -2.02 26.36 21.03
N GLY A 188 -1.78 27.68 21.14
CA GLY A 188 -1.36 28.31 22.40
C GLY A 188 0.16 28.42 22.61
N THR A 189 1.00 28.17 21.59
CA THR A 189 2.46 28.35 21.64
C THR A 189 2.91 29.74 21.16
N PRO A 190 4.07 30.25 21.64
CA PRO A 190 4.50 31.62 21.37
C PRO A 190 5.07 31.82 19.96
N ILE A 191 4.60 32.87 19.26
CA ILE A 191 4.98 33.28 17.91
C ILE A 191 5.73 34.62 18.00
N ALA A 192 7.03 34.61 17.67
CA ALA A 192 7.84 35.82 17.59
C ALA A 192 7.88 36.41 16.17
N THR A 193 7.82 37.73 16.07
CA THR A 193 7.92 38.53 14.85
C THR A 193 8.81 39.74 15.08
N MET A 194 9.39 40.30 14.02
CA MET A 194 10.27 41.48 14.11
C MET A 194 10.16 42.30 12.82
N SER A 195 10.24 43.63 12.94
CA SER A 195 10.02 44.59 11.84
C SER A 195 10.99 44.44 10.67
N SER A 196 12.20 43.97 10.96
CA SER A 196 13.28 43.65 10.03
C SER A 196 14.32 42.85 10.81
N TYR A 197 15.24 42.15 10.14
CA TYR A 197 16.28 41.37 10.82
C TYR A 197 17.64 41.41 10.12
N TYR A 198 18.71 41.38 10.90
CA TYR A 198 20.10 41.39 10.46
C TYR A 198 20.52 40.00 9.94
N LYS A 199 21.54 39.97 9.06
CA LYS A 199 22.05 38.72 8.46
C LYS A 199 22.44 37.71 9.55
N GLY A 200 21.86 36.51 9.47
CA GLY A 200 22.09 35.41 10.41
C GLY A 200 21.21 35.43 11.66
N THR A 201 20.30 36.39 11.82
CA THR A 201 19.39 36.48 12.98
C THR A 201 17.93 36.24 12.58
N ASN A 202 17.10 35.79 13.53
CA ASN A 202 15.66 35.66 13.36
C ASN A 202 14.92 36.12 14.65
N PRO A 203 13.60 36.35 14.63
CA PRO A 203 12.85 36.81 15.81
C PRO A 203 12.85 35.80 16.97
N TYR A 204 12.95 34.51 16.69
CA TYR A 204 12.79 33.46 17.69
C TYR A 204 14.04 33.22 18.53
N MET A 205 15.20 33.71 18.11
CA MET A 205 16.39 33.76 18.96
C MET A 205 16.12 34.47 20.28
N ALA A 206 15.23 35.46 20.30
CA ALA A 206 14.83 36.16 21.52
C ALA A 206 13.85 35.38 22.43
N ILE A 207 13.54 34.12 22.12
CA ILE A 207 12.72 33.21 22.93
C ILE A 207 13.22 31.76 22.86
N ASP A 208 14.52 31.54 22.62
CA ASP A 208 15.13 30.21 22.50
C ASP A 208 15.63 29.62 23.85
N GLY A 209 15.56 30.40 24.93
CA GLY A 209 16.06 30.01 26.26
C GLY A 209 17.55 30.24 26.50
N ASN A 210 18.30 30.72 25.50
CA ASN A 210 19.75 30.86 25.55
C ASN A 210 20.19 32.13 26.29
N ILE A 211 20.48 31.99 27.58
CA ILE A 211 20.97 33.10 28.42
C ILE A 211 22.50 33.11 28.60
N SER A 212 23.26 32.38 27.77
CA SER A 212 24.71 32.23 27.94
C SER A 212 25.46 33.54 27.67
N ASN A 213 26.50 33.80 28.48
CA ASN A 213 27.35 34.99 28.39
C ASN A 213 28.47 34.88 27.33
N ASN A 214 28.75 33.68 26.82
CA ASN A 214 29.93 33.42 25.99
C ASN A 214 29.56 32.88 24.59
N GLN A 215 28.39 33.25 24.06
CA GLN A 215 27.94 32.79 22.74
C GLN A 215 28.51 33.67 21.62
N PRO A 216 29.18 33.09 20.59
CA PRO A 216 29.61 33.84 19.41
C PRO A 216 28.41 34.32 18.58
N TRP A 217 28.59 35.39 17.81
CA TRP A 217 27.56 35.87 16.89
C TRP A 217 27.27 34.86 15.76
N PRO A 218 26.00 34.62 15.37
CA PRO A 218 24.76 35.25 15.87
C PRO A 218 24.24 34.65 17.17
N ASN A 219 23.92 35.52 18.13
CA ASN A 219 23.52 35.15 19.50
C ASN A 219 22.34 35.99 20.05
N SER A 220 21.63 36.70 19.17
CA SER A 220 20.53 37.61 19.52
C SER A 220 19.66 37.88 18.29
N ALA A 221 18.35 38.07 18.49
CA ALA A 221 17.51 38.71 17.49
C ALA A 221 17.99 40.15 17.29
N CYS A 222 18.15 40.59 16.04
CA CYS A 222 18.71 41.90 15.72
C CYS A 222 17.98 42.53 14.53
N THR A 223 17.53 43.79 14.61
CA THR A 223 16.93 44.47 13.44
C THR A 223 17.95 44.77 12.34
N ALA A 224 17.49 45.03 11.12
CA ALA A 224 18.37 45.12 9.95
C ALA A 224 19.18 46.41 9.82
N GLY A 225 18.84 47.48 10.55
CA GLY A 225 19.43 48.81 10.37
C GLY A 225 19.44 49.67 11.63
N THR A 226 20.19 50.77 11.57
CA THR A 226 20.37 51.75 12.66
C THR A 226 19.12 52.58 12.98
N THR A 227 18.11 52.58 12.10
CA THR A 227 16.81 53.23 12.31
C THR A 227 15.91 52.53 13.34
N GLY A 228 16.39 51.45 13.95
CA GLY A 228 15.64 50.68 14.94
C GLY A 228 14.64 49.72 14.33
N GLY A 229 13.47 49.64 14.96
CA GLY A 229 12.46 48.64 14.67
C GLY A 229 11.78 48.12 15.93
N TRP A 230 11.01 47.05 15.78
CA TRP A 230 10.29 46.41 16.87
C TRP A 230 10.39 44.89 16.76
N TRP A 231 10.38 44.23 17.91
CA TRP A 231 10.24 42.80 18.09
C TRP A 231 8.98 42.53 18.93
N GLU A 232 8.22 41.50 18.62
CA GLU A 232 6.98 41.17 19.33
C GLU A 232 6.78 39.66 19.41
N VAL A 233 6.39 39.15 20.59
CA VAL A 233 5.91 37.78 20.77
C VAL A 233 4.42 37.79 21.14
N ASP A 234 3.59 37.12 20.32
CA ASP A 234 2.27 36.63 20.74
C ASP A 234 2.53 35.36 21.56
N LEU A 235 2.05 35.31 22.80
CA LEU A 235 2.18 34.15 23.68
C LEU A 235 1.30 32.96 23.28
N GLY A 236 0.54 33.08 22.17
CA GLY A 236 -0.37 32.08 21.61
C GLY A 236 -1.69 31.97 22.38
N ARG A 237 -1.68 32.33 23.67
CA ARG A 237 -2.81 32.37 24.59
C ARG A 237 -2.66 33.55 25.55
N ALA A 238 -3.76 33.96 26.18
CA ALA A 238 -3.74 35.01 27.18
C ALA A 238 -3.26 34.46 28.54
N VAL A 239 -2.21 35.05 29.13
CA VAL A 239 -1.50 34.54 30.32
C VAL A 239 -1.51 35.57 31.46
N ASN A 240 -1.69 35.10 32.70
CA ASN A 240 -1.44 35.89 33.91
C ASN A 240 0.08 36.04 34.13
N VAL A 241 0.69 37.07 33.55
CA VAL A 241 2.14 37.30 33.61
C VAL A 241 2.53 37.96 34.94
N LYS A 242 3.47 37.33 35.65
CA LYS A 242 4.04 37.79 36.93
C LYS A 242 5.26 38.69 36.74
N LYS A 243 6.14 38.34 35.80
CA LYS A 243 7.34 39.12 35.46
C LYS A 243 7.80 38.85 34.03
N VAL A 244 8.43 39.85 33.44
CA VAL A 244 9.18 39.74 32.18
C VAL A 244 10.66 39.96 32.48
N VAL A 245 11.53 39.14 31.89
CA VAL A 245 12.99 39.28 32.01
C VAL A 245 13.57 39.43 30.61
N VAL A 246 14.29 40.51 30.37
CA VAL A 246 14.96 40.77 29.09
C VAL A 246 16.46 40.59 29.28
N TYR A 247 17.07 39.78 28.43
CA TYR A 247 18.51 39.58 28.33
C TYR A 247 19.02 40.33 27.09
N ASN A 248 19.99 41.22 27.32
CA ASN A 248 20.68 41.97 26.28
C ASN A 248 21.82 41.13 25.69
N ARG A 249 22.37 41.54 24.54
CA ARG A 249 23.44 40.84 23.83
C ARG A 249 24.65 40.50 24.74
N PRO A 250 25.24 39.29 24.66
CA PRO A 250 26.28 38.88 25.61
C PRO A 250 27.70 39.34 25.25
N ASP A 251 28.07 39.38 23.97
CA ASP A 251 29.45 39.55 23.49
C ASP A 251 29.87 41.03 23.31
N CYS A 252 28.96 41.91 22.89
CA CYS A 252 29.25 43.34 22.71
C CYS A 252 27.98 44.19 22.69
N CYS A 253 28.20 45.50 22.58
CA CYS A 253 27.25 46.42 21.96
C CYS A 253 25.92 46.60 22.74
N GLN A 254 25.95 46.35 24.04
CA GLN A 254 24.78 46.36 24.93
C GLN A 254 24.08 47.73 24.98
N ASP A 255 24.80 48.83 24.75
CA ASP A 255 24.24 50.19 24.74
C ASP A 255 23.16 50.41 23.67
N ARG A 256 23.09 49.55 22.65
CA ARG A 256 22.05 49.57 21.61
C ARG A 256 20.62 49.34 22.14
N LEU A 257 20.48 48.60 23.24
CA LEU A 257 19.18 48.36 23.89
C LEU A 257 18.74 49.54 24.79
N SER A 258 19.65 50.48 25.09
CA SER A 258 19.35 51.64 25.92
C SER A 258 18.27 52.52 25.26
N GLY A 259 17.26 52.89 26.04
CA GLY A 259 16.12 53.69 25.58
C GLY A 259 15.03 52.91 24.82
N ALA A 260 15.21 51.62 24.55
CA ALA A 260 14.16 50.80 23.94
C ALA A 260 12.95 50.64 24.89
N GLN A 261 11.75 50.51 24.34
CA GLN A 261 10.49 50.43 25.09
C GLN A 261 9.96 49.00 25.10
N LEU A 262 9.94 48.37 26.28
CA LEU A 262 9.21 47.13 26.55
C LEU A 262 7.73 47.46 26.83
N THR A 263 6.83 46.96 26.00
CA THR A 263 5.39 47.15 26.08
C THR A 263 4.70 45.81 26.27
N VAL A 264 3.81 45.75 27.27
CA VAL A 264 3.04 44.58 27.68
C VAL A 264 1.59 44.83 27.27
N ILE A 265 1.00 43.88 26.54
CA ILE A 265 -0.25 44.08 25.80
C ILE A 265 -1.21 42.90 26.05
N ASP A 266 -2.48 43.18 26.28
CA ASP A 266 -3.52 42.17 26.45
C ASP A 266 -4.03 41.57 25.12
N SER A 267 -4.97 40.63 25.20
CA SER A 267 -5.59 39.99 24.03
C SER A 267 -6.43 40.94 23.15
N GLU A 268 -6.83 42.11 23.66
CA GLU A 268 -7.55 43.15 22.90
C GLU A 268 -6.59 44.17 22.25
N HIS A 269 -5.27 43.89 22.24
CA HIS A 269 -4.22 44.80 21.76
C HIS A 269 -4.15 46.12 22.53
N ARG A 270 -4.60 46.16 23.80
CA ARG A 270 -4.52 47.34 24.66
C ARG A 270 -3.21 47.28 25.46
N THR A 271 -2.47 48.39 25.50
CA THR A 271 -1.25 48.51 26.30
C THR A 271 -1.60 48.47 27.78
N VAL A 272 -1.14 47.43 28.48
CA VAL A 272 -1.28 47.26 29.93
C VAL A 272 -0.15 48.00 30.67
N LEU A 273 1.08 47.94 30.13
CA LEU A 273 2.25 48.57 30.74
C LEU A 273 3.32 48.88 29.68
N THR A 274 4.07 49.97 29.88
CA THR A 274 5.32 50.24 29.16
C THR A 274 6.46 50.50 30.15
N LYS A 275 7.67 50.03 29.83
CA LYS A 275 8.92 50.20 30.60
C LYS A 275 10.10 50.48 29.66
N THR A 276 10.92 51.46 30.01
CA THR A 276 12.17 51.74 29.30
C THR A 276 13.26 50.74 29.68
N LEU A 277 13.97 50.21 28.68
CA LEU A 277 15.14 49.35 28.81
C LEU A 277 16.43 50.18 28.88
N ASN A 278 17.46 49.63 29.53
CA ASN A 278 18.80 50.20 29.60
C ASN A 278 19.85 49.24 28.98
N SER A 279 21.14 49.56 29.11
CA SER A 279 22.23 48.74 28.58
C SER A 279 22.57 47.51 29.44
N ASN A 280 21.93 47.27 30.58
CA ASN A 280 22.28 46.13 31.44
C ASN A 280 22.03 44.79 30.73
N ARG A 281 22.97 43.86 30.94
CA ARG A 281 22.96 42.48 30.43
C ARG A 281 21.66 41.71 30.72
N LYS A 282 21.04 41.95 31.89
CA LYS A 282 19.79 41.33 32.34
C LYS A 282 18.93 42.36 33.05
N GLN A 283 17.64 42.43 32.70
CA GLN A 283 16.67 43.39 33.23
C GLN A 283 15.39 42.64 33.62
N VAL A 284 14.85 42.91 34.82
CA VAL A 284 13.69 42.19 35.38
C VAL A 284 12.57 43.18 35.67
N PHE A 285 11.40 42.95 35.08
CA PHE A 285 10.21 43.78 35.22
C PHE A 285 9.09 42.97 35.86
N ASN A 286 8.76 43.25 37.11
CA ASN A 286 7.60 42.67 37.78
C ASN A 286 6.33 43.37 37.29
N ILE A 287 5.31 42.59 36.91
CA ILE A 287 4.02 43.12 36.46
C ILE A 287 3.11 43.23 37.70
N GLY A 288 2.99 44.45 38.22
CA GLY A 288 2.25 44.73 39.45
C GLY A 288 0.73 44.59 39.27
N ARG A 289 0.05 44.00 40.26
CA ARG A 289 -1.40 43.80 40.26
C ARG A 289 -2.14 44.99 40.90
N GLU A 290 -2.67 45.90 40.10
CA GLU A 290 -3.82 46.70 40.52
C GLU A 290 -5.11 46.00 40.06
N LYS A 291 -5.90 45.50 41.02
CA LYS A 291 -7.19 44.87 40.74
C LYS A 291 -8.21 45.95 40.35
N LYS A 292 -8.49 46.11 39.05
CA LYS A 292 -9.65 46.87 38.59
C LYS A 292 -10.91 46.00 38.58
N ASN A 293 -11.99 46.52 39.13
CA ASN A 293 -13.32 45.93 39.00
C ASN A 293 -13.89 46.29 37.61
N CYS A 294 -13.86 45.33 36.70
CA CYS A 294 -14.40 45.46 35.35
C CYS A 294 -15.57 44.47 35.17
N GLY A 295 -16.76 44.94 34.83
CA GLY A 295 -17.86 44.06 34.41
C GLY A 295 -17.78 43.76 32.92
N GLY A 296 -17.80 42.48 32.52
CA GLY A 296 -17.71 42.04 31.12
C GLY A 296 -18.07 40.55 30.92
N PRO A 297 -18.39 40.09 29.69
CA PRO A 297 -19.30 38.96 29.48
C PRO A 297 -18.65 37.58 29.27
N VAL A 298 -19.49 36.54 29.39
CA VAL A 298 -19.20 35.09 29.33
C VAL A 298 -18.86 34.58 27.91
N ILE A 299 -17.95 35.26 27.20
CA ILE A 299 -17.57 34.95 25.79
C ILE A 299 -16.40 33.98 25.72
N GLN A 300 -15.36 34.20 26.56
CA GLN A 300 -14.01 33.67 26.28
C GLN A 300 -13.91 32.13 26.28
N LYS A 301 -14.58 31.44 27.22
CA LYS A 301 -14.54 29.96 27.32
C LYS A 301 -15.10 29.31 26.04
N ASN A 302 -16.23 29.82 25.54
CA ASN A 302 -16.94 29.28 24.38
C ASN A 302 -16.16 29.41 23.05
N MET A 303 -15.09 30.22 22.99
CA MET A 303 -14.29 30.38 21.77
C MET A 303 -13.18 29.33 21.62
N ASP A 304 -12.59 28.87 22.72
CA ASP A 304 -11.50 27.88 22.66
C ASP A 304 -12.05 26.47 22.34
N ASP A 305 -13.17 26.08 22.94
CA ASP A 305 -13.90 24.85 22.60
C ASP A 305 -14.33 24.79 21.12
N PHE A 306 -14.74 25.94 20.56
CA PHE A 306 -15.12 26.07 19.16
C PHE A 306 -13.92 26.01 18.21
N ARG A 307 -12.73 26.42 18.67
CA ARG A 307 -11.47 26.24 17.94
C ARG A 307 -11.11 24.76 17.82
N GLU A 308 -11.24 23.98 18.89
CA GLU A 308 -10.96 22.53 18.89
C GLU A 308 -11.87 21.77 17.90
N LEU A 309 -13.17 22.10 17.85
CA LEU A 309 -14.08 21.57 16.81
C LEU A 309 -13.64 21.96 15.39
N SER A 310 -13.16 23.19 15.19
CA SER A 310 -12.64 23.65 13.90
C SER A 310 -11.35 22.92 13.50
N GLU A 311 -10.51 22.53 14.46
CA GLU A 311 -9.29 21.74 14.23
C GLU A 311 -9.64 20.29 13.82
N LEU A 312 -10.51 19.60 14.56
CA LEU A 312 -10.99 18.25 14.21
C LEU A 312 -11.64 18.18 12.82
N ARG A 313 -12.42 19.21 12.43
CA ARG A 313 -12.97 19.37 11.08
C ARG A 313 -11.87 19.48 10.01
N ASN A 314 -10.81 20.22 10.29
CA ASN A 314 -9.71 20.39 9.33
C ASN A 314 -8.94 19.07 9.12
N ILE A 315 -8.77 18.27 10.19
CA ILE A 315 -8.20 16.91 10.12
C ILE A 315 -9.11 16.00 9.27
N TYR A 316 -10.43 16.01 9.51
CA TYR A 316 -11.40 15.27 8.69
C TYR A 316 -11.30 15.62 7.19
N ASN A 317 -11.21 16.90 6.86
CA ASN A 317 -11.09 17.38 5.48
C ASN A 317 -9.76 17.01 4.81
N ARG A 318 -8.66 16.81 5.56
CA ARG A 318 -7.39 16.27 5.04
C ARG A 318 -7.52 14.78 4.76
N GLN A 319 -7.97 14.00 5.75
CA GLN A 319 -8.14 12.55 5.64
C GLN A 319 -9.13 12.15 4.51
N LEU A 320 -10.10 13.02 4.19
CA LEU A 320 -11.01 12.84 3.05
C LEU A 320 -10.31 13.00 1.70
N GLN A 321 -9.27 13.82 1.60
CA GLN A 321 -8.46 13.93 0.37
C GLN A 321 -7.62 12.67 0.16
N ASP A 322 -7.02 12.11 1.21
CA ASP A 322 -6.26 10.85 1.13
C ASP A 322 -7.16 9.66 0.74
N TYR A 323 -8.40 9.63 1.26
CA TYR A 323 -9.42 8.67 0.84
C TYR A 323 -9.75 8.81 -0.65
N ASN A 324 -10.01 10.03 -1.13
CA ASN A 324 -10.29 10.28 -2.55
C ASN A 324 -9.11 9.90 -3.45
N GLN A 325 -7.86 10.16 -3.02
CA GLN A 325 -6.67 9.76 -3.77
C GLN A 325 -6.52 8.23 -3.84
N SER A 326 -6.86 7.51 -2.75
CA SER A 326 -6.83 6.04 -2.70
C SER A 326 -7.87 5.42 -3.65
N ILE A 327 -9.05 6.05 -3.78
CA ILE A 327 -10.06 5.69 -4.78
C ILE A 327 -9.52 5.90 -6.21
N LYS A 328 -8.89 7.05 -6.46
CA LYS A 328 -8.39 7.37 -7.80
C LYS A 328 -7.31 6.36 -8.23
N ALA A 329 -6.38 6.04 -7.33
CA ALA A 329 -5.34 5.04 -7.57
C ALA A 329 -5.93 3.68 -7.98
N LEU A 330 -7.00 3.20 -7.34
CA LEU A 330 -7.68 1.96 -7.73
C LEU A 330 -8.17 1.97 -9.20
N LEU A 331 -8.67 3.11 -9.69
CA LEU A 331 -9.16 3.24 -11.07
C LEU A 331 -8.00 3.26 -12.07
N GLU A 332 -6.97 4.06 -11.79
CA GLU A 332 -5.74 4.14 -12.61
C GLU A 332 -5.02 2.78 -12.66
N ASP A 333 -4.77 2.14 -11.51
CA ASP A 333 -4.12 0.82 -11.43
C ASP A 333 -4.95 -0.28 -12.10
N SER A 334 -6.28 -0.22 -12.02
CA SER A 334 -7.16 -1.14 -12.76
C SER A 334 -6.97 -1.00 -14.27
N GLN A 335 -6.90 0.22 -14.79
CA GLN A 335 -6.69 0.47 -16.22
C GLN A 335 -5.28 0.06 -16.66
N HIS A 336 -4.26 0.43 -15.88
CA HIS A 336 -2.86 0.05 -16.14
C HIS A 336 -2.66 -1.47 -16.10
N PHE A 337 -3.34 -2.17 -15.19
CA PHE A 337 -3.34 -3.63 -15.13
C PHE A 337 -3.98 -4.27 -16.36
N VAL A 338 -5.08 -3.71 -16.87
CA VAL A 338 -5.70 -4.17 -18.12
C VAL A 338 -4.76 -3.97 -19.31
N ASN A 339 -4.11 -2.80 -19.41
CA ASN A 339 -3.13 -2.50 -20.46
C ASN A 339 -1.91 -3.45 -20.41
N ALA A 340 -1.36 -3.69 -19.22
CA ALA A 340 -0.21 -4.58 -19.02
C ALA A 340 -0.57 -6.04 -19.32
N SER A 341 -1.73 -6.50 -18.85
CA SER A 341 -2.08 -7.91 -18.87
C SER A 341 -2.79 -8.39 -20.15
N ASN A 342 -3.04 -7.48 -21.10
CA ASN A 342 -3.53 -7.80 -22.44
C ASN A 342 -2.38 -8.29 -23.36
N ASN A 343 -2.21 -9.60 -23.45
CA ASN A 343 -1.19 -10.27 -24.28
C ASN A 343 -1.21 -9.87 -25.77
N SER A 344 -2.35 -9.45 -26.32
CA SER A 344 -2.46 -9.07 -27.74
C SER A 344 -1.91 -7.67 -28.03
N ASN A 345 -1.91 -6.78 -27.04
CA ASN A 345 -1.43 -5.41 -27.18
C ASN A 345 -0.06 -5.20 -26.49
N ASN A 346 0.30 -6.04 -25.52
CA ASN A 346 1.59 -5.94 -24.84
C ASN A 346 2.74 -6.46 -25.71
N LYS A 347 3.45 -5.53 -26.36
CA LYS A 347 4.62 -5.79 -27.22
C LYS A 347 5.79 -6.53 -26.54
N PHE A 348 5.81 -6.59 -25.21
CA PHE A 348 6.83 -7.29 -24.43
C PHE A 348 6.37 -8.67 -23.93
N ALA A 349 5.10 -9.05 -24.12
CA ALA A 349 4.57 -10.30 -23.59
C ALA A 349 5.33 -11.52 -24.13
N ASN A 350 5.75 -12.40 -23.22
CA ASN A 350 6.56 -13.59 -23.49
C ASN A 350 7.96 -13.30 -24.07
N SER A 351 8.57 -12.16 -23.77
CA SER A 351 9.93 -11.83 -24.18
C SER A 351 10.86 -11.53 -23.00
N TYR A 352 12.16 -11.44 -23.28
CA TYR A 352 13.16 -10.93 -22.34
C TYR A 352 13.32 -9.42 -22.54
N VAL A 353 13.28 -8.67 -21.44
CA VAL A 353 13.29 -7.21 -21.43
C VAL A 353 14.35 -6.73 -20.45
N ARG A 354 15.24 -5.85 -20.92
CA ARG A 354 16.27 -5.19 -20.12
C ARG A 354 15.88 -3.76 -19.81
N ASP A 355 15.89 -3.43 -18.53
CA ASP A 355 15.84 -2.06 -18.03
C ASP A 355 17.17 -1.37 -18.32
N GLU A 356 17.17 -0.33 -19.15
CA GLU A 356 18.39 0.39 -19.55
C GLU A 356 19.08 1.11 -18.39
N ALA A 357 18.33 1.53 -17.36
CA ALA A 357 18.83 2.43 -16.33
C ALA A 357 19.76 1.74 -15.31
N ASN A 358 19.40 0.51 -14.90
CA ASN A 358 20.18 -0.33 -13.98
C ASN A 358 20.80 -1.56 -14.68
N GLY A 359 20.44 -1.80 -15.93
CA GLY A 359 20.89 -2.94 -16.73
C GLY A 359 20.25 -4.28 -16.39
N ALA A 360 19.26 -4.33 -15.50
CA ALA A 360 18.61 -5.55 -15.06
C ALA A 360 17.78 -6.18 -16.19
N VAL A 361 17.93 -7.50 -16.39
CA VAL A 361 17.16 -8.27 -17.38
C VAL A 361 16.08 -9.08 -16.68
N GLY A 362 14.88 -9.11 -17.24
CA GLY A 362 13.78 -9.93 -16.75
C GLY A 362 12.97 -10.56 -17.88
N TYR A 363 12.22 -11.61 -17.54
CA TYR A 363 11.25 -12.23 -18.42
C TYR A 363 9.87 -11.60 -18.18
N VAL A 364 9.17 -11.19 -19.25
CA VAL A 364 7.81 -10.67 -19.17
C VAL A 364 6.82 -11.79 -19.51
N THR A 365 5.90 -12.08 -18.59
CA THR A 365 4.87 -13.12 -18.79
C THR A 365 3.84 -12.73 -19.85
N SER A 366 3.02 -13.68 -20.31
CA SER A 366 1.82 -13.41 -21.12
C SER A 366 0.77 -12.52 -20.44
N ARG A 367 1.00 -12.09 -19.20
CA ARG A 367 0.14 -11.21 -18.40
C ARG A 367 0.87 -9.91 -18.03
N GLY A 368 1.96 -9.58 -18.71
CA GLY A 368 2.70 -8.32 -18.55
C GLY A 368 3.55 -8.23 -17.29
N VAL A 369 3.74 -9.32 -16.55
CA VAL A 369 4.52 -9.32 -15.31
C VAL A 369 6.00 -9.51 -15.65
N TRP A 370 6.83 -8.49 -15.38
CA TRP A 370 8.28 -8.52 -15.53
C TRP A 370 8.93 -9.19 -14.30
N LYS A 371 9.64 -10.29 -14.52
CA LYS A 371 10.29 -11.10 -13.47
C LYS A 371 11.80 -11.06 -13.63
N TRP A 372 12.50 -10.53 -12.64
CA TRP A 372 13.96 -10.33 -12.67
C TRP A 372 14.74 -11.65 -12.80
N ILE A 373 15.74 -11.69 -13.69
CA ILE A 373 16.75 -12.75 -13.76
C ILE A 373 17.97 -12.32 -12.94
N ASN A 374 18.23 -12.97 -11.82
CA ASN A 374 19.23 -12.53 -10.84
C ASN A 374 20.69 -12.81 -11.23
N SER A 375 20.92 -13.71 -12.19
CA SER A 375 22.27 -14.19 -12.53
C SER A 375 22.30 -14.90 -13.90
N PRO A 376 23.48 -14.96 -14.57
CA PRO A 376 23.62 -15.69 -15.83
C PRO A 376 23.34 -17.20 -15.71
N SER A 377 23.67 -17.82 -14.59
CA SER A 377 23.37 -19.24 -14.33
C SER A 377 21.86 -19.48 -14.22
N GLN A 378 21.13 -18.57 -13.57
CA GLN A 378 19.67 -18.62 -13.54
C GLN A 378 19.07 -18.47 -14.95
N GLY A 379 19.47 -17.44 -15.70
CA GLY A 379 19.01 -17.23 -17.08
C GLY A 379 19.25 -18.44 -17.98
N ASN A 380 20.45 -19.03 -17.89
CA ASN A 380 20.82 -20.24 -18.61
C ASN A 380 19.99 -21.48 -18.21
N SER A 381 19.45 -21.53 -16.99
CA SER A 381 18.58 -22.62 -16.52
C SER A 381 17.11 -22.50 -16.96
N ILE A 382 16.71 -21.33 -17.49
CA ILE A 382 15.33 -20.98 -17.85
C ILE A 382 15.16 -20.92 -19.38
N GLN A 383 16.15 -20.39 -20.11
CA GLN A 383 16.04 -20.21 -21.57
C GLN A 383 15.68 -21.50 -22.31
N GLY A 384 14.74 -21.42 -23.26
CA GLY A 384 14.25 -22.56 -24.02
C GLY A 384 13.53 -23.64 -23.20
N LYS A 385 13.28 -23.42 -21.90
CA LYS A 385 12.63 -24.39 -21.03
C LYS A 385 11.11 -24.25 -21.07
N ALA A 386 10.42 -25.29 -21.57
CA ALA A 386 8.99 -25.22 -21.87
C ALA A 386 8.70 -24.01 -22.79
N ASN A 387 7.72 -23.16 -22.47
CA ASN A 387 7.39 -21.99 -23.30
C ASN A 387 8.30 -20.76 -23.03
N CYS A 388 9.45 -20.91 -22.37
CA CYS A 388 10.40 -19.82 -22.24
C CYS A 388 11.13 -19.58 -23.57
N PRO A 389 11.31 -18.33 -24.01
CA PRO A 389 12.07 -18.06 -25.23
C PRO A 389 13.51 -18.59 -25.14
N PRO A 390 14.14 -18.94 -26.28
CA PRO A 390 15.57 -19.23 -26.31
C PRO A 390 16.40 -17.94 -26.11
N ASN A 391 17.66 -18.11 -25.73
CA ASN A 391 18.68 -17.06 -25.64
C ASN A 391 18.27 -15.81 -24.82
N TRP A 392 18.33 -15.91 -23.49
CA TRP A 392 17.88 -14.84 -22.58
C TRP A 392 18.68 -13.52 -22.68
N THR A 393 19.87 -13.55 -23.29
CA THR A 393 20.69 -12.36 -23.56
C THR A 393 20.24 -11.58 -24.80
N SER A 394 19.35 -12.15 -25.64
CA SER A 394 18.69 -11.46 -26.76
C SER A 394 17.47 -10.66 -26.28
N TYR A 395 17.65 -9.86 -25.23
CA TYR A 395 16.60 -9.03 -24.65
C TYR A 395 16.29 -7.79 -25.51
N THR A 396 15.08 -7.26 -25.36
CA THR A 396 14.75 -5.91 -25.84
C THR A 396 15.13 -4.89 -24.76
N ASN A 397 15.95 -3.89 -25.11
CA ASN A 397 16.23 -2.77 -24.22
C ASN A 397 15.00 -1.85 -24.12
N THR A 398 14.69 -1.38 -22.92
CA THR A 398 13.65 -0.39 -22.68
C THR A 398 13.95 0.43 -21.43
N LYS A 399 13.40 1.64 -21.38
CA LYS A 399 13.49 2.56 -20.23
C LYS A 399 12.10 2.93 -19.75
N ALA A 400 12.01 3.46 -18.54
CA ALA A 400 10.76 4.02 -18.02
C ALA A 400 10.40 5.30 -18.79
N ASP A 401 9.10 5.56 -18.93
CA ASP A 401 8.60 6.82 -19.49
C ASP A 401 8.91 7.99 -18.53
N SER A 402 8.91 9.22 -19.06
CA SER A 402 9.18 10.42 -18.25
C SER A 402 8.09 10.62 -17.18
N GLY A 403 8.49 10.68 -15.91
CA GLY A 403 7.55 10.72 -14.78
C GLY A 403 7.06 9.33 -14.36
N GLN A 404 7.99 8.43 -13.99
CA GLN A 404 7.70 7.07 -13.51
C GLN A 404 8.51 6.75 -12.25
N LEU A 405 7.83 6.33 -11.17
CA LEU A 405 8.38 6.30 -9.80
C LEU A 405 9.56 5.37 -9.62
N TYR A 406 9.62 4.36 -10.48
CA TYR A 406 10.73 3.44 -10.54
C TYR A 406 10.95 3.06 -11.98
N THR A 407 12.18 2.68 -12.30
CA THR A 407 12.40 1.82 -13.46
C THR A 407 11.97 0.40 -13.08
N ILE A 408 11.51 -0.41 -14.04
CA ILE A 408 10.95 -1.74 -13.75
C ILE A 408 11.91 -2.64 -12.96
N GLY A 409 13.23 -2.47 -13.07
CA GLY A 409 14.21 -3.20 -12.26
C GLY A 409 14.23 -2.80 -10.77
N ASN A 410 13.95 -1.54 -10.44
CA ASN A 410 13.99 -1.02 -9.05
C ASN A 410 12.61 -0.94 -8.37
N ALA A 411 11.52 -1.13 -9.11
CA ALA A 411 10.15 -1.04 -8.59
C ALA A 411 9.84 -2.04 -7.45
N PRO A 412 8.96 -1.70 -6.49
CA PRO A 412 8.34 -2.63 -5.55
C PRO A 412 7.51 -3.71 -6.27
N GLN A 413 7.39 -4.90 -5.68
CA GLN A 413 6.57 -5.97 -6.26
C GLN A 413 5.09 -5.60 -6.28
N GLY A 414 4.44 -5.77 -7.44
CA GLY A 414 3.04 -5.39 -7.69
C GLY A 414 2.88 -4.02 -8.35
N GLU A 415 3.93 -3.17 -8.34
CA GLU A 415 3.92 -1.85 -8.99
C GLU A 415 3.77 -1.97 -10.50
N ILE A 416 3.05 -1.03 -11.14
CA ILE A 416 2.91 -0.97 -12.60
C ILE A 416 3.74 0.20 -13.13
N VAL A 417 4.75 -0.12 -13.96
CA VAL A 417 5.65 0.85 -14.57
C VAL A 417 5.43 0.88 -16.07
N LYS A 418 5.24 2.08 -16.63
CA LYS A 418 5.16 2.30 -18.07
C LYS A 418 6.57 2.40 -18.67
N MET A 419 6.91 1.41 -19.50
CA MET A 419 8.22 1.27 -20.14
C MET A 419 8.10 1.49 -21.66
N ASN A 420 8.64 2.59 -22.17
CA ASN A 420 8.50 3.03 -23.56
C ASN A 420 7.04 2.96 -24.06
N GLY A 421 6.10 3.53 -23.32
CA GLY A 421 4.66 3.55 -23.63
C GLY A 421 3.87 2.26 -23.34
N GLN A 422 4.50 1.20 -22.80
CA GLN A 422 3.83 -0.06 -22.45
C GLN A 422 3.84 -0.28 -20.93
N ASP A 423 2.66 -0.46 -20.34
CA ASP A 423 2.52 -0.80 -18.92
C ASP A 423 3.06 -2.23 -18.66
N LEU A 424 3.91 -2.37 -17.64
CA LEU A 424 4.47 -3.64 -17.15
C LEU A 424 4.34 -3.73 -15.62
N ILE A 425 3.94 -4.90 -15.12
CA ILE A 425 3.77 -5.14 -13.69
C ILE A 425 5.07 -5.73 -13.13
N LYS A 426 5.57 -5.20 -12.00
CA LYS A 426 6.74 -5.76 -11.32
C LYS A 426 6.40 -7.08 -10.63
N GLY A 427 6.94 -8.18 -11.14
CA GLY A 427 6.85 -9.50 -10.52
C GLY A 427 7.95 -9.76 -9.50
N SER A 428 7.85 -10.93 -8.86
CA SER A 428 8.97 -11.48 -8.09
C SER A 428 10.11 -11.91 -9.03
N GLY A 429 11.31 -12.12 -8.48
CA GLY A 429 12.41 -12.74 -9.23
C GLY A 429 12.01 -14.08 -9.85
N MET A 430 12.69 -14.45 -10.93
CA MET A 430 12.65 -15.81 -11.46
C MET A 430 13.32 -16.77 -10.46
N ILE A 431 12.90 -18.04 -10.47
CA ILE A 431 13.60 -19.12 -9.77
C ILE A 431 14.44 -19.94 -10.76
N ASN A 432 15.49 -20.59 -10.27
CA ASN A 432 16.26 -21.53 -11.08
C ASN A 432 15.32 -22.61 -11.62
N ASN A 433 15.55 -23.04 -12.86
CA ASN A 433 14.74 -24.05 -13.52
C ASN A 433 13.24 -23.68 -13.71
N GLN A 434 12.83 -22.42 -13.56
CA GLN A 434 11.46 -21.97 -13.80
C GLN A 434 11.00 -22.24 -15.24
N THR A 435 9.70 -22.51 -15.40
CA THR A 435 9.03 -22.68 -16.69
C THR A 435 8.15 -21.48 -17.00
N CYS A 436 7.99 -21.16 -18.29
CA CYS A 436 7.17 -20.03 -18.73
C CYS A 436 5.86 -20.49 -19.40
N GLY A 437 4.94 -19.53 -19.58
CA GLY A 437 3.58 -19.76 -20.06
C GLY A 437 2.58 -20.13 -18.96
N ASN A 438 1.31 -20.27 -19.34
CA ASN A 438 0.14 -20.49 -18.46
C ASN A 438 -0.15 -19.37 -17.43
N ALA A 439 0.52 -18.21 -17.49
CA ALA A 439 0.25 -17.11 -16.55
C ALA A 439 -1.23 -16.70 -16.58
N GLY A 440 -1.88 -16.70 -15.41
CA GLY A 440 -3.31 -16.41 -15.24
C GLY A 440 -4.26 -17.56 -15.59
N GLN A 441 -3.76 -18.76 -15.88
CA GLN A 441 -4.55 -19.90 -16.36
C GLN A 441 -4.65 -21.02 -15.33
N ASN A 442 -5.74 -21.80 -15.39
CA ASN A 442 -5.84 -23.04 -14.65
C ASN A 442 -5.35 -24.22 -15.49
N VAL A 443 -4.64 -25.15 -14.86
CA VAL A 443 -4.03 -26.31 -15.52
C VAL A 443 -4.34 -27.61 -14.79
N TYR A 444 -4.66 -28.66 -15.53
CA TYR A 444 -4.86 -30.03 -15.04
C TYR A 444 -3.71 -30.92 -15.49
N VAL A 445 -3.07 -31.63 -14.55
CA VAL A 445 -1.89 -32.46 -14.85
C VAL A 445 -2.29 -33.87 -15.24
N THR A 446 -2.11 -34.20 -16.51
CA THR A 446 -2.50 -35.49 -17.12
C THR A 446 -1.31 -36.36 -17.54
N ASN A 447 -0.09 -35.82 -17.53
CA ASN A 447 1.13 -36.59 -17.82
C ASN A 447 2.21 -36.39 -16.73
N PRO A 448 2.87 -37.49 -16.29
CA PRO A 448 4.05 -37.43 -15.42
C PRO A 448 5.26 -36.80 -16.13
N SER A 449 6.37 -36.65 -15.41
CA SER A 449 7.64 -36.20 -15.98
C SER A 449 8.24 -37.30 -16.85
N ALA A 450 8.47 -36.99 -18.12
CA ALA A 450 9.09 -37.93 -19.07
C ALA A 450 10.49 -38.34 -18.59
N THR A 451 10.70 -39.65 -18.46
CA THR A 451 11.97 -40.26 -18.06
C THR A 451 13.02 -40.17 -19.16
N THR A 452 14.29 -40.08 -18.78
CA THR A 452 15.42 -40.05 -19.70
C THR A 452 16.53 -41.01 -19.29
N ASN A 453 17.51 -41.24 -20.18
CA ASN A 453 18.70 -42.07 -19.89
C ASN A 453 18.33 -43.47 -19.36
N ARG A 454 17.51 -44.21 -20.10
CA ARG A 454 17.23 -45.62 -19.83
C ARG A 454 18.50 -46.44 -20.04
N GLN A 455 19.00 -47.07 -18.99
CA GLN A 455 20.20 -47.91 -19.00
C GLN A 455 19.93 -49.21 -18.25
N TYR A 456 20.52 -50.31 -18.72
CA TYR A 456 20.57 -51.56 -17.96
C TYR A 456 21.52 -51.40 -16.77
N VAL A 457 21.19 -52.01 -15.63
CA VAL A 457 21.97 -51.92 -14.39
C VAL A 457 22.55 -53.27 -13.99
N ASN A 458 21.71 -54.29 -13.77
CA ASN A 458 22.13 -55.61 -13.31
C ASN A 458 21.08 -56.69 -13.59
N CYS A 459 21.50 -57.94 -13.48
CA CYS A 459 20.61 -59.10 -13.39
C CYS A 459 20.41 -59.43 -11.90
N SER A 460 19.19 -59.39 -11.38
CA SER A 460 18.92 -59.59 -9.94
C SER A 460 17.87 -60.68 -9.70
N LYS A 461 18.00 -61.44 -8.62
CA LYS A 461 16.94 -62.36 -8.14
C LYS A 461 15.78 -61.61 -7.45
N ASN A 462 15.99 -60.35 -7.06
CA ASN A 462 15.02 -59.56 -6.30
C ASN A 462 14.08 -58.81 -7.26
N ALA A 463 12.81 -59.24 -7.26
CA ALA A 463 11.73 -58.64 -8.05
C ALA A 463 11.21 -57.33 -7.43
N GLY A 464 10.87 -56.35 -8.28
CA GLY A 464 10.04 -55.21 -7.93
C GLY A 464 8.54 -55.56 -7.86
N ALA A 465 7.69 -54.53 -7.74
CA ALA A 465 6.25 -54.70 -7.70
C ALA A 465 5.68 -55.12 -9.07
N TYR A 466 5.20 -56.36 -9.16
CA TYR A 466 4.64 -56.94 -10.39
C TYR A 466 3.41 -56.16 -10.90
N GLN A 467 3.40 -55.87 -12.20
CA GLN A 467 2.32 -55.17 -12.91
C GLN A 467 1.46 -56.17 -13.68
N SER A 468 0.68 -56.96 -12.95
CA SER A 468 -0.21 -57.99 -13.51
C SER A 468 -1.13 -57.49 -14.62
N ASP A 469 -1.54 -56.21 -14.55
CA ASP A 469 -2.44 -55.59 -15.53
C ASP A 469 -1.80 -55.30 -16.90
N LEU A 470 -0.47 -55.41 -17.03
CA LEU A 470 0.23 -55.28 -18.32
C LEU A 470 0.52 -56.60 -19.04
N GLY A 471 0.47 -57.73 -18.32
CA GLY A 471 0.90 -59.04 -18.80
C GLY A 471 2.32 -59.05 -19.36
N ASN A 472 2.54 -59.90 -20.37
CA ASN A 472 3.80 -59.95 -21.12
C ASN A 472 3.90 -58.77 -22.09
N ASN A 473 4.74 -57.79 -21.77
CA ASN A 473 4.81 -56.53 -22.51
C ASN A 473 6.24 -56.13 -22.88
N THR A 474 6.38 -55.09 -23.70
CA THR A 474 7.68 -54.60 -24.17
C THR A 474 8.40 -53.78 -23.11
N MET A 475 9.72 -53.64 -23.26
CA MET A 475 10.54 -52.72 -22.45
C MET A 475 9.99 -51.29 -22.44
N GLU A 476 9.41 -50.82 -23.55
CA GLU A 476 8.85 -49.46 -23.63
C GLU A 476 7.60 -49.31 -22.77
N ALA A 477 6.64 -50.24 -22.86
CA ALA A 477 5.46 -50.23 -22.00
C ALA A 477 5.82 -50.36 -20.51
N CYS A 478 6.83 -51.17 -20.19
CA CYS A 478 7.40 -51.31 -18.85
C CYS A 478 7.98 -49.99 -18.32
N SER A 479 8.83 -49.35 -19.12
CA SER A 479 9.45 -48.05 -18.83
C SER A 479 8.40 -46.96 -18.67
N LYS A 480 7.31 -47.00 -19.44
CA LYS A 480 6.20 -46.05 -19.32
C LYS A 480 5.33 -46.28 -18.08
N ARG A 481 5.13 -47.53 -17.64
CA ARG A 481 4.52 -47.77 -16.34
C ARG A 481 5.41 -47.31 -15.17
N ALA A 482 6.73 -47.42 -15.30
CA ALA A 482 7.66 -46.87 -14.31
C ALA A 482 7.52 -45.34 -14.21
N GLU A 483 7.51 -44.66 -15.35
CA GLU A 483 7.28 -43.22 -15.50
C GLU A 483 5.93 -42.77 -14.89
N ASP A 484 4.84 -43.49 -15.19
CA ASP A 484 3.50 -43.25 -14.62
C ASP A 484 3.46 -43.39 -13.10
N MET A 485 4.25 -44.33 -12.55
CA MET A 485 4.37 -44.58 -11.12
C MET A 485 5.45 -43.72 -10.44
N GLY A 486 6.11 -42.79 -11.14
CA GLY A 486 7.18 -41.96 -10.59
C GLY A 486 8.46 -42.73 -10.23
N SER A 487 8.60 -43.99 -10.69
CA SER A 487 9.76 -44.83 -10.41
C SER A 487 10.84 -44.65 -11.47
N ASN A 488 12.06 -44.37 -11.00
CA ASN A 488 13.24 -44.38 -11.87
C ASN A 488 13.74 -45.81 -12.18
N VAL A 489 13.22 -46.85 -11.53
CA VAL A 489 13.67 -48.25 -11.70
C VAL A 489 12.51 -49.15 -12.13
N PHE A 490 12.78 -50.04 -13.09
CA PHE A 490 11.89 -51.14 -13.47
C PHE A 490 12.70 -52.37 -13.87
N GLN A 491 12.05 -53.52 -13.95
CA GLN A 491 12.68 -54.77 -14.37
C GLN A 491 11.80 -55.53 -15.36
N LEU A 492 12.47 -56.30 -16.22
CA LEU A 492 11.84 -57.27 -17.13
C LEU A 492 12.04 -58.69 -16.59
N GLY A 493 10.95 -59.44 -16.50
CA GLY A 493 10.97 -60.88 -16.24
C GLY A 493 11.47 -61.69 -17.44
N PRO A 494 11.37 -63.03 -17.37
CA PRO A 494 11.77 -63.93 -18.45
C PRO A 494 11.10 -63.63 -19.78
N ASP A 495 11.88 -63.60 -20.87
CA ASP A 495 11.35 -63.43 -22.23
C ASP A 495 10.37 -64.57 -22.56
N GLN A 496 9.15 -64.20 -22.96
CA GLN A 496 8.08 -65.09 -23.40
C GLN A 496 7.93 -65.09 -24.93
N GLY A 497 8.88 -64.48 -25.64
CA GLY A 497 8.93 -64.40 -27.10
C GLY A 497 8.73 -62.97 -27.62
N ASN A 498 9.42 -62.66 -28.72
CA ASN A 498 9.43 -61.32 -29.34
C ASN A 498 9.87 -60.20 -28.39
N GLY A 499 10.73 -60.49 -27.41
CA GLY A 499 11.24 -59.52 -26.44
C GLY A 499 10.13 -58.96 -25.53
N ARG A 500 9.21 -59.83 -25.09
CA ARG A 500 8.07 -59.48 -24.23
C ARG A 500 8.08 -60.31 -22.97
N GLY A 501 7.87 -59.68 -21.82
CA GLY A 501 7.88 -60.37 -20.53
C GLY A 501 7.15 -59.59 -19.47
N ASN A 502 7.01 -60.21 -18.29
CA ASN A 502 6.34 -59.60 -17.15
C ASN A 502 7.06 -58.33 -16.67
N CYS A 503 6.29 -57.32 -16.30
CA CYS A 503 6.78 -56.01 -15.85
C CYS A 503 6.78 -55.87 -14.34
N TYR A 504 7.89 -55.37 -13.79
CA TYR A 504 8.07 -55.13 -12.35
C TYR A 504 8.60 -53.71 -12.15
N ILE A 505 8.05 -52.96 -11.18
CA ILE A 505 8.45 -51.57 -10.90
C ILE A 505 9.21 -51.51 -9.57
N GLY A 506 10.36 -50.82 -9.56
CA GLY A 506 11.34 -50.94 -8.47
C GLY A 506 12.16 -52.23 -8.56
N GLY A 507 12.69 -52.70 -7.44
CA GLY A 507 13.53 -53.91 -7.36
C GLY A 507 15.02 -53.67 -7.61
N GLY A 508 15.75 -54.74 -7.95
CA GLY A 508 17.16 -54.69 -8.39
C GLY A 508 18.23 -54.48 -7.31
N GLY A 509 17.83 -54.11 -6.08
CA GLY A 509 18.75 -53.98 -4.94
C GLY A 509 19.13 -55.33 -4.34
N GLY A 510 20.41 -55.69 -4.42
CA GLY A 510 20.95 -56.94 -3.87
C GLY A 510 20.62 -58.19 -4.70
N ASN A 511 21.17 -59.33 -4.28
CA ASN A 511 21.07 -60.63 -4.98
C ASN A 511 21.34 -60.54 -6.48
N THR A 512 22.35 -59.74 -6.85
CA THR A 512 22.87 -59.66 -8.22
C THR A 512 23.45 -61.03 -8.62
N VAL A 513 23.15 -61.46 -9.83
CA VAL A 513 23.76 -62.62 -10.48
C VAL A 513 24.52 -62.17 -11.73
N GLU A 514 25.28 -63.06 -12.36
CA GLU A 514 25.95 -62.73 -13.60
C GLU A 514 24.98 -62.19 -14.67
N ASP A 515 25.38 -61.13 -15.35
CA ASP A 515 24.64 -60.58 -16.48
C ASP A 515 24.47 -61.60 -17.63
N SER A 516 25.29 -62.65 -17.69
CA SER A 516 25.15 -63.78 -18.63
C SER A 516 23.78 -64.48 -18.50
N ILE A 517 23.18 -64.47 -17.31
CA ILE A 517 21.88 -65.07 -17.01
C ILE A 517 20.74 -64.27 -17.64
N CYS A 518 20.82 -62.94 -17.60
CA CYS A 518 19.86 -62.04 -18.24
C CYS A 518 20.21 -61.83 -19.72
N SER A 519 19.82 -62.79 -20.56
CA SER A 519 20.13 -62.82 -21.99
C SER A 519 19.62 -61.59 -22.77
N VAL A 520 20.39 -61.15 -23.76
CA VAL A 520 20.00 -60.06 -24.69
C VAL A 520 19.03 -60.59 -25.73
N ALA A 521 17.78 -60.11 -25.70
CA ALA A 521 16.81 -60.27 -26.77
C ALA A 521 17.16 -59.32 -27.95
N PRO A 522 17.33 -59.82 -29.19
CA PRO A 522 17.69 -58.99 -30.34
C PRO A 522 16.75 -57.80 -30.56
N GLY A 523 17.32 -56.61 -30.74
CA GLY A 523 16.56 -55.37 -30.96
C GLY A 523 15.80 -54.81 -29.75
N VAL A 524 15.80 -55.51 -28.60
CA VAL A 524 15.06 -55.08 -27.40
C VAL A 524 15.99 -54.77 -26.23
N GLY A 525 16.86 -55.69 -25.82
CA GLY A 525 17.73 -55.52 -24.65
C GLY A 525 17.80 -56.77 -23.78
N ARG A 526 18.39 -56.66 -22.59
CA ARG A 526 18.46 -57.77 -21.63
C ARG A 526 17.08 -58.04 -21.02
N MET A 527 16.74 -59.31 -20.91
CA MET A 527 15.52 -59.78 -20.26
C MET A 527 15.86 -60.72 -19.11
N GLY A 528 14.90 -60.94 -18.22
CA GLY A 528 15.06 -61.92 -17.14
C GLY A 528 15.18 -63.35 -17.67
N ARG A 529 15.36 -64.31 -16.76
CA ARG A 529 15.43 -65.74 -17.10
C ARG A 529 15.06 -66.62 -15.91
N ASN A 530 14.40 -67.73 -16.17
CA ASN A 530 14.26 -68.81 -15.19
C ASN A 530 15.52 -69.68 -15.21
N VAL A 531 16.22 -69.75 -14.08
CA VAL A 531 17.38 -70.61 -13.86
C VAL A 531 16.88 -71.88 -13.19
N ALA A 532 17.11 -73.03 -13.83
CA ALA A 532 16.79 -74.33 -13.24
C ALA A 532 17.66 -74.60 -12.01
N GLY A 533 17.09 -75.32 -11.03
CA GLY A 533 17.88 -75.85 -9.92
C GLY A 533 18.87 -76.90 -10.41
N LYS A 534 19.99 -77.04 -9.69
CA LYS A 534 21.05 -78.00 -10.02
C LYS A 534 21.71 -78.49 -8.73
N PHE A 535 22.30 -79.68 -8.80
CA PHE A 535 23.24 -80.11 -7.77
C PHE A 535 24.57 -79.39 -7.97
N GLU A 536 25.06 -78.72 -6.94
CA GLU A 536 26.37 -78.08 -6.91
C GLU A 536 27.27 -78.83 -5.93
N ASN A 537 28.52 -79.02 -6.31
CA ASN A 537 29.55 -79.58 -5.43
C ASN A 537 30.11 -78.44 -4.58
N GLU A 538 29.82 -78.44 -3.28
CA GLU A 538 30.33 -77.40 -2.36
C GLU A 538 31.81 -77.64 -1.98
N GLY A 539 32.30 -78.86 -2.21
CA GLY A 539 33.64 -79.30 -1.84
C GLY A 539 33.70 -79.69 -0.36
N GLY A 540 34.02 -80.96 -0.09
CA GLY A 540 34.29 -81.39 1.29
C GLY A 540 35.64 -80.90 1.79
N ASN A 541 35.97 -81.21 3.04
CA ASN A 541 37.23 -80.79 3.71
C ASN A 541 38.54 -81.26 3.04
N ASN A 542 38.46 -82.09 1.99
CA ASN A 542 39.60 -82.60 1.23
C ASN A 542 39.32 -82.56 -0.28
N TRP A 543 40.38 -82.43 -1.09
CA TRP A 543 40.30 -82.29 -2.56
C TRP A 543 39.72 -83.50 -3.32
N TRP A 544 39.40 -84.59 -2.63
CA TRP A 544 38.74 -85.79 -3.15
C TRP A 544 37.30 -86.00 -2.65
N GLN A 545 36.78 -85.11 -1.78
CA GLN A 545 35.38 -85.16 -1.33
C GLN A 545 34.51 -84.22 -2.17
N PHE A 546 33.46 -84.79 -2.76
CA PHE A 546 32.48 -84.09 -3.56
C PHE A 546 31.12 -84.20 -2.91
N ASP A 547 30.84 -83.30 -1.97
CA ASP A 547 29.56 -83.20 -1.29
C ASP A 547 28.63 -82.34 -2.16
N TYR A 548 27.58 -82.97 -2.70
CA TYR A 548 26.65 -82.35 -3.65
C TYR A 548 25.36 -81.91 -2.94
N GLU A 549 25.16 -80.60 -2.81
CA GLU A 549 23.90 -80.04 -2.32
C GLU A 549 22.99 -79.60 -3.48
N TRP A 550 21.67 -79.59 -3.24
CA TRP A 550 20.69 -79.13 -4.22
C TRP A 550 20.48 -77.61 -4.10
N THR A 551 20.98 -76.85 -5.07
CA THR A 551 20.70 -75.42 -5.19
C THR A 551 19.34 -75.22 -5.88
N PRO A 552 18.34 -74.59 -5.23
CA PRO A 552 17.04 -74.35 -5.83
C PRO A 552 17.11 -73.40 -7.03
N GLY A 553 16.26 -73.67 -8.02
CA GLY A 553 16.07 -72.78 -9.16
C GLY A 553 15.44 -71.44 -8.75
N TYR A 554 15.68 -70.40 -9.55
CA TYR A 554 15.21 -69.04 -9.27
C TYR A 554 14.93 -68.28 -10.57
N THR A 555 14.05 -67.28 -10.48
CA THR A 555 13.85 -66.30 -11.55
C THR A 555 14.80 -65.12 -11.36
N ALA A 556 15.55 -64.79 -12.40
CA ALA A 556 16.34 -63.57 -12.49
C ALA A 556 15.58 -62.53 -13.33
N TYR A 557 15.74 -61.26 -12.99
CA TYR A 557 15.07 -60.11 -13.60
C TYR A 557 16.12 -59.13 -14.11
N ALA A 558 15.96 -58.64 -15.34
CA ALA A 558 16.85 -57.64 -15.92
C ALA A 558 16.43 -56.25 -15.45
N THR A 559 17.25 -55.61 -14.62
CA THR A 559 16.97 -54.29 -14.03
C THR A 559 17.41 -53.17 -14.96
N TYR A 560 16.52 -52.19 -15.11
CA TYR A 560 16.75 -50.95 -15.84
C TYR A 560 16.53 -49.74 -14.93
N GLN A 561 17.37 -48.73 -15.10
CA GLN A 561 17.25 -47.44 -14.45
C GLN A 561 17.10 -46.33 -15.47
N THR A 562 16.32 -45.32 -15.10
CA THR A 562 16.07 -44.07 -15.83
C THR A 562 16.35 -42.89 -14.90
N LYS A 563 16.17 -41.67 -15.39
CA LYS A 563 16.31 -40.43 -14.62
C LYS A 563 15.07 -39.55 -14.77
N ASN A 564 14.77 -38.79 -13.72
CA ASN A 564 13.72 -37.76 -13.66
C ASN A 564 12.27 -38.28 -13.69
N ALA A 565 12.01 -39.53 -13.30
CA ALA A 565 10.65 -39.99 -13.02
C ALA A 565 10.05 -39.19 -11.86
N ASP A 566 8.85 -38.66 -12.06
CA ASP A 566 8.08 -37.91 -11.06
C ASP A 566 6.61 -37.83 -11.52
N ASN A 567 5.69 -38.10 -10.60
CA ASN A 567 4.24 -38.06 -10.79
C ASN A 567 3.53 -37.33 -9.63
N SER A 568 4.25 -36.57 -8.80
CA SER A 568 3.73 -36.00 -7.54
C SER A 568 2.58 -35.00 -7.67
N ASN A 569 2.40 -34.39 -8.86
CA ASN A 569 1.29 -33.49 -9.18
C ASN A 569 0.29 -34.15 -10.17
N LEU A 570 0.46 -35.43 -10.54
CA LEU A 570 -0.41 -36.13 -11.50
C LEU A 570 -1.85 -36.21 -10.98
N GLY A 571 -2.83 -35.94 -11.84
CA GLY A 571 -4.24 -35.89 -11.46
C GLY A 571 -4.65 -34.67 -10.64
N GLN A 572 -3.73 -33.74 -10.34
CA GLN A 572 -4.03 -32.51 -9.61
C GLN A 572 -4.30 -31.33 -10.57
N THR A 573 -5.04 -30.34 -10.07
CA THR A 573 -5.40 -29.12 -10.81
C THR A 573 -4.82 -27.91 -10.08
N PHE A 574 -4.29 -26.93 -10.81
CA PHE A 574 -3.66 -25.73 -10.24
C PHE A 574 -4.15 -24.47 -10.96
N HIS A 575 -4.21 -23.35 -10.24
CA HIS A 575 -4.15 -22.02 -10.84
C HIS A 575 -2.69 -21.59 -10.93
N ILE A 576 -2.25 -21.11 -12.10
CA ILE A 576 -0.94 -20.50 -12.31
C ILE A 576 -1.14 -18.99 -12.32
N THR A 577 -0.52 -18.28 -11.37
CA THR A 577 -0.72 -16.83 -11.22
C THR A 577 -0.07 -16.05 -12.37
N ASP A 578 -0.44 -14.77 -12.49
CA ASP A 578 0.18 -13.85 -13.45
C ASP A 578 1.72 -13.70 -13.23
N ASN A 579 2.20 -14.02 -12.01
CA ASN A 579 3.60 -14.00 -11.56
C ASN A 579 4.31 -15.38 -11.63
N LEU A 580 3.72 -16.38 -12.28
CA LEU A 580 4.26 -17.75 -12.45
C LEU A 580 4.54 -18.51 -11.14
N THR A 581 3.68 -18.33 -10.14
CA THR A 581 3.53 -19.24 -8.99
C THR A 581 2.32 -20.16 -9.22
N LYS A 582 2.18 -21.24 -8.45
CA LYS A 582 1.03 -22.16 -8.51
C LYS A 582 0.26 -22.21 -7.20
N LYS A 583 -1.07 -22.27 -7.28
CA LYS A 583 -1.97 -22.60 -6.16
C LYS A 583 -2.79 -23.83 -6.52
N GLN A 584 -2.82 -24.84 -5.65
CA GLN A 584 -3.54 -26.09 -5.92
C GLN A 584 -5.05 -25.91 -5.71
N TYR A 585 -5.88 -26.45 -6.60
CA TYR A 585 -7.31 -26.56 -6.35
C TYR A 585 -7.59 -27.74 -5.41
N PRO A 586 -8.26 -27.52 -4.26
CA PRO A 586 -8.69 -28.60 -3.38
C PRO A 586 -9.91 -29.32 -3.98
N ASN A 587 -10.12 -30.59 -3.61
CA ASN A 587 -11.16 -31.45 -4.20
C ASN A 587 -12.58 -30.87 -4.10
N ASN A 588 -12.90 -30.11 -3.05
CA ASN A 588 -14.20 -29.46 -2.86
C ASN A 588 -14.46 -28.29 -3.83
N MET A 589 -13.43 -27.81 -4.55
CA MET A 589 -13.57 -26.81 -5.62
C MET A 589 -13.57 -27.44 -7.02
N ILE A 590 -13.47 -28.76 -7.14
CA ILE A 590 -13.57 -29.49 -8.41
C ILE A 590 -14.99 -30.03 -8.54
N SER A 591 -15.80 -29.41 -9.40
CA SER A 591 -17.22 -29.75 -9.59
C SER A 591 -17.45 -30.93 -10.52
N GLY A 592 -16.44 -31.36 -11.28
CA GLY A 592 -16.53 -32.53 -12.16
C GLY A 592 -15.53 -32.47 -13.32
N TYR A 593 -16.03 -32.76 -14.52
CA TYR A 593 -15.28 -32.72 -15.78
C TYR A 593 -15.85 -31.65 -16.71
N GLY A 594 -15.00 -31.05 -17.53
CA GLY A 594 -15.38 -30.07 -18.54
C GLY A 594 -15.39 -30.69 -19.95
N ASP A 595 -15.52 -29.85 -20.97
CA ASP A 595 -15.86 -30.30 -22.33
C ASP A 595 -14.65 -30.37 -23.27
N GLU A 596 -13.45 -30.07 -22.76
CA GLU A 596 -12.19 -30.18 -23.50
C GLU A 596 -11.57 -31.58 -23.29
N PHE A 597 -10.94 -32.13 -24.34
CA PHE A 597 -10.36 -33.47 -24.32
C PHE A 597 -8.88 -33.46 -24.74
N GLU A 598 -8.04 -34.21 -24.03
CA GLU A 598 -6.65 -34.49 -24.42
C GLU A 598 -6.52 -35.94 -24.90
N LEU A 599 -5.88 -36.12 -26.06
CA LEU A 599 -5.55 -37.42 -26.62
C LEU A 599 -4.25 -37.98 -26.01
N GLN A 600 -4.36 -39.14 -25.37
CA GLN A 600 -3.26 -40.00 -24.95
C GLN A 600 -3.16 -41.17 -25.96
N GLN A 601 -2.48 -40.91 -27.08
CA GLN A 601 -2.40 -41.81 -28.23
C GLN A 601 -1.76 -43.18 -27.90
N GLY A 602 -2.36 -44.28 -28.36
CA GLY A 602 -1.86 -45.64 -28.14
C GLY A 602 -2.15 -46.24 -26.75
N TYR A 603 -2.81 -45.48 -25.87
CA TYR A 603 -3.13 -45.89 -24.51
C TYR A 603 -4.60 -46.31 -24.34
N ASN A 604 -4.82 -47.17 -23.35
CA ASN A 604 -6.11 -47.46 -22.74
C ASN A 604 -6.00 -47.21 -21.22
N SER A 605 -7.13 -47.07 -20.53
CA SER A 605 -7.22 -47.21 -19.07
C SER A 605 -8.25 -48.30 -18.79
N TYR A 606 -7.77 -49.53 -18.59
CA TYR A 606 -8.60 -50.74 -18.64
C TYR A 606 -9.68 -50.75 -17.54
N GLY A 607 -10.87 -51.23 -17.89
CA GLY A 607 -12.07 -51.15 -17.02
C GLY A 607 -12.54 -49.71 -16.80
N ASN A 608 -13.25 -49.49 -15.69
CA ASN A 608 -13.88 -48.21 -15.33
C ASN A 608 -14.96 -47.72 -16.30
N ASP A 609 -15.51 -48.61 -17.13
CA ASP A 609 -16.47 -48.28 -18.16
C ASP A 609 -17.87 -47.99 -17.59
N ILE A 610 -18.50 -46.91 -18.06
CA ILE A 610 -19.90 -46.56 -17.77
C ILE A 610 -20.81 -47.07 -18.90
N VAL A 611 -20.39 -46.79 -20.14
CA VAL A 611 -21.13 -47.13 -21.36
C VAL A 611 -20.12 -47.55 -22.44
N SER A 612 -20.39 -48.64 -23.13
CA SER A 612 -19.67 -49.03 -24.34
C SER A 612 -20.61 -49.06 -25.56
N GLY A 613 -20.02 -49.08 -26.75
CA GLY A 613 -20.78 -49.16 -28.00
C GLY A 613 -19.88 -49.17 -29.22
N THR A 614 -20.49 -49.09 -30.39
CA THR A 614 -19.78 -49.12 -31.68
C THR A 614 -20.33 -48.09 -32.66
N GLY A 615 -19.58 -47.82 -33.75
CA GLY A 615 -20.09 -47.14 -34.95
C GLY A 615 -20.31 -45.62 -34.85
N LEU A 616 -19.81 -44.97 -33.80
CA LEU A 616 -19.84 -43.50 -33.66
C LEU A 616 -18.52 -42.86 -34.08
N SER A 617 -18.57 -41.64 -34.61
CA SER A 617 -17.39 -40.81 -34.84
C SER A 617 -16.81 -40.24 -33.53
N ILE A 618 -15.54 -39.82 -33.54
CA ILE A 618 -14.89 -39.24 -32.35
C ILE A 618 -15.67 -38.05 -31.77
N GLU A 619 -16.22 -37.17 -32.60
CA GLU A 619 -17.01 -36.03 -32.12
C GLU A 619 -18.37 -36.47 -31.53
N GLN A 620 -19.02 -37.50 -32.08
CA GLN A 620 -20.22 -38.09 -31.49
C GLN A 620 -19.92 -38.75 -30.14
N ILE A 621 -18.76 -39.40 -30.00
CA ILE A 621 -18.33 -40.01 -28.74
C ILE A 621 -17.98 -38.93 -27.70
N LYS A 622 -17.34 -37.82 -28.09
CA LYS A 622 -17.11 -36.66 -27.20
C LYS A 622 -18.43 -36.10 -26.65
N GLN A 623 -19.42 -35.84 -27.51
CA GLN A 623 -20.73 -35.34 -27.06
C GLN A 623 -21.42 -36.33 -26.12
N LYS A 624 -21.48 -37.61 -26.48
CA LYS A 624 -22.03 -38.65 -25.61
C LYS A 624 -21.27 -38.78 -24.28
N CYS A 625 -19.96 -38.56 -24.28
CA CYS A 625 -19.12 -38.52 -23.08
C CYS A 625 -19.41 -37.29 -22.20
N ILE A 626 -19.65 -36.11 -22.80
CA ILE A 626 -20.08 -34.90 -22.09
C ILE A 626 -21.44 -35.14 -21.40
N GLU A 627 -22.40 -35.70 -22.14
CA GLU A 627 -23.76 -36.01 -21.69
C GLU A 627 -23.83 -37.12 -20.64
N THR A 628 -22.81 -38.00 -20.54
CA THR A 628 -22.81 -39.13 -19.60
C THR A 628 -22.38 -38.66 -18.19
N PRO A 629 -23.24 -38.77 -17.16
CA PRO A 629 -22.89 -38.34 -15.80
C PRO A 629 -21.69 -39.10 -15.24
N GLY A 630 -20.74 -38.38 -14.63
CA GLY A 630 -19.53 -38.96 -14.05
C GLY A 630 -18.46 -39.42 -15.05
N ALA A 631 -18.68 -39.25 -16.36
CA ALA A 631 -17.70 -39.58 -17.39
C ALA A 631 -16.50 -38.63 -17.35
N ALA A 632 -15.32 -39.22 -17.23
CA ALA A 632 -14.02 -38.55 -17.15
C ALA A 632 -13.25 -38.55 -18.49
N GLY A 633 -13.78 -39.23 -19.49
CA GLY A 633 -13.12 -39.50 -20.75
C GLY A 633 -13.66 -40.75 -21.43
N PHE A 634 -13.00 -41.18 -22.47
CA PHE A 634 -13.36 -42.39 -23.22
C PHE A 634 -12.14 -43.02 -23.91
N TYR A 635 -12.24 -44.29 -24.25
CA TYR A 635 -11.27 -45.02 -25.05
C TYR A 635 -11.92 -45.48 -26.36
N VAL A 636 -11.16 -45.47 -27.46
CA VAL A 636 -11.60 -45.93 -28.79
C VAL A 636 -10.60 -46.93 -29.35
N ASN A 637 -11.07 -48.02 -29.94
CA ASN A 637 -10.24 -48.94 -30.71
C ASN A 637 -11.02 -49.50 -31.90
N GLY A 638 -10.59 -49.16 -33.12
CA GLY A 638 -11.35 -49.38 -34.33
C GLY A 638 -12.72 -48.71 -34.24
N ASN A 639 -13.78 -49.45 -34.56
CA ASN A 639 -15.17 -48.96 -34.47
C ASN A 639 -15.77 -49.01 -33.05
N ASN A 640 -15.04 -49.48 -32.04
CA ASN A 640 -15.55 -49.70 -30.68
C ASN A 640 -15.13 -48.55 -29.75
N TYR A 641 -16.02 -48.13 -28.85
CA TYR A 641 -15.72 -47.12 -27.83
C TYR A 641 -16.22 -47.52 -26.44
N TRP A 642 -15.57 -46.95 -25.42
CA TRP A 642 -15.89 -47.12 -24.02
C TRP A 642 -15.76 -45.79 -23.28
N ILE A 643 -16.88 -45.23 -22.81
CA ILE A 643 -16.94 -44.04 -21.95
C ILE A 643 -16.60 -44.47 -20.52
N LYS A 644 -15.69 -43.75 -19.87
CA LYS A 644 -15.05 -44.16 -18.61
C LYS A 644 -15.31 -43.20 -17.47
N ASN A 645 -15.41 -43.72 -16.25
CA ASN A 645 -15.63 -42.96 -15.02
C ASN A 645 -14.32 -42.38 -14.45
N GLY A 646 -14.45 -41.58 -13.38
CA GLY A 646 -13.33 -40.87 -12.73
C GLY A 646 -12.18 -41.70 -12.16
N ASN A 647 -12.27 -43.03 -12.16
CA ASN A 647 -11.17 -43.93 -11.80
C ASN A 647 -10.24 -44.26 -12.99
N MET A 648 -10.51 -43.73 -14.19
CA MET A 648 -9.57 -43.82 -15.31
C MET A 648 -8.33 -42.94 -15.11
N TRP A 649 -7.32 -43.10 -15.98
CA TRP A 649 -6.16 -42.21 -16.07
C TRP A 649 -6.58 -40.72 -16.13
N PRO A 650 -5.94 -39.80 -15.37
CA PRO A 650 -4.71 -39.98 -14.59
C PRO A 650 -4.89 -40.51 -13.16
N ASN A 651 -6.11 -40.75 -12.68
CA ASN A 651 -6.35 -41.30 -11.35
C ASN A 651 -6.09 -42.82 -11.28
N GLY A 652 -6.46 -43.53 -12.34
CA GLY A 652 -6.18 -44.95 -12.52
C GLY A 652 -4.96 -45.21 -13.40
N LYS A 653 -4.62 -46.49 -13.56
CA LYS A 653 -3.54 -46.96 -14.43
C LYS A 653 -3.90 -46.77 -15.91
N ARG A 654 -2.92 -46.35 -16.72
CA ARG A 654 -2.96 -46.48 -18.19
C ARG A 654 -2.09 -47.63 -18.67
N GLN A 655 -2.39 -48.15 -19.85
CA GLN A 655 -1.74 -49.30 -20.47
C GLN A 655 -1.51 -49.02 -21.95
N TYR A 656 -0.31 -49.34 -22.45
CA TYR A 656 0.02 -49.18 -23.86
C TYR A 656 -0.42 -50.44 -24.63
N THR A 657 -1.69 -50.48 -25.01
CA THR A 657 -2.36 -51.63 -25.64
C THR A 657 -2.90 -51.34 -27.04
N GLY A 658 -2.62 -50.16 -27.59
CA GLY A 658 -3.21 -49.67 -28.84
C GLY A 658 -4.56 -48.99 -28.60
N GLY A 659 -5.16 -48.47 -29.67
CA GLY A 659 -6.32 -47.56 -29.56
C GLY A 659 -5.94 -46.20 -28.98
N ASP A 660 -6.93 -45.37 -28.73
CA ASP A 660 -6.76 -43.97 -28.31
C ASP A 660 -7.62 -43.63 -27.10
N LEU A 661 -6.98 -43.09 -26.05
CA LEU A 661 -7.63 -42.65 -24.82
C LEU A 661 -7.78 -41.12 -24.81
N TYR A 662 -9.00 -40.64 -24.65
CA TYR A 662 -9.33 -39.22 -24.53
C TYR A 662 -9.69 -38.91 -23.07
N VAL A 663 -8.95 -38.00 -22.45
CA VAL A 663 -9.14 -37.57 -21.05
C VAL A 663 -9.84 -36.21 -21.04
N ARG A 664 -10.91 -36.03 -20.25
CA ARG A 664 -11.57 -34.72 -20.07
C ARG A 664 -10.78 -33.82 -19.13
N ASN A 665 -10.84 -32.52 -19.35
CA ASN A 665 -10.36 -31.54 -18.37
C ASN A 665 -11.28 -31.51 -17.12
N LYS A 666 -10.86 -30.79 -16.09
CA LYS A 666 -11.65 -30.62 -14.86
C LYS A 666 -12.57 -29.40 -14.97
N SER A 667 -13.76 -29.53 -14.41
CA SER A 667 -14.63 -28.40 -14.08
C SER A 667 -14.34 -27.94 -12.65
N ILE A 668 -14.25 -26.63 -12.45
CA ILE A 668 -13.89 -25.99 -11.18
C ILE A 668 -14.94 -24.95 -10.78
N ASN A 669 -14.97 -24.63 -9.48
CA ASN A 669 -15.74 -23.53 -8.92
C ASN A 669 -14.78 -22.58 -8.19
N ASN A 670 -14.70 -21.32 -8.62
CA ASN A 670 -13.77 -20.32 -8.09
C ASN A 670 -14.38 -18.90 -8.10
N SER A 671 -13.62 -17.91 -7.66
CA SER A 671 -14.05 -16.51 -7.69
C SER A 671 -14.32 -16.02 -9.12
N ASN A 672 -15.35 -15.20 -9.31
CA ASN A 672 -15.75 -14.60 -10.60
C ASN A 672 -14.68 -13.70 -11.27
N SER A 673 -13.56 -13.42 -10.58
CA SER A 673 -12.35 -12.79 -11.12
C SER A 673 -11.42 -13.76 -11.85
N CYS A 674 -11.53 -15.06 -11.56
CA CYS A 674 -10.73 -16.12 -12.15
C CYS A 674 -11.41 -16.68 -13.40
N SER A 675 -10.63 -17.30 -14.29
CA SER A 675 -11.18 -18.09 -15.39
C SER A 675 -11.73 -19.42 -14.85
N ASN A 676 -12.82 -19.92 -15.45
CA ASN A 676 -13.29 -21.30 -15.25
C ASN A 676 -12.67 -22.29 -16.24
N LYS A 677 -11.95 -21.82 -17.27
CA LYS A 677 -11.28 -22.73 -18.23
C LYS A 677 -10.08 -23.40 -17.56
N VAL A 678 -10.01 -24.72 -17.72
CA VAL A 678 -8.88 -25.55 -17.27
C VAL A 678 -8.22 -26.18 -18.50
N ASN A 679 -6.94 -25.86 -18.71
CA ASN A 679 -6.12 -26.40 -19.81
C ASN A 679 -5.37 -27.65 -19.36
N PHE A 680 -4.95 -28.51 -20.29
CA PHE A 680 -4.11 -29.66 -19.97
C PHE A 680 -2.64 -29.27 -19.78
N SER A 681 -1.92 -29.98 -18.91
CA SER A 681 -0.52 -29.72 -18.62
C SER A 681 0.20 -30.98 -18.11
N LYS A 682 1.51 -30.86 -17.95
CA LYS A 682 2.42 -31.97 -17.64
C LYS A 682 3.22 -31.65 -16.39
N GLN A 683 3.55 -32.67 -15.60
CA GLN A 683 4.30 -32.57 -14.35
C GLN A 683 5.51 -31.64 -14.47
N LYS A 684 6.35 -31.85 -15.50
CA LYS A 684 7.57 -31.06 -15.76
C LYS A 684 7.32 -29.55 -15.94
N ILE A 685 6.13 -29.15 -16.40
CA ILE A 685 5.72 -27.74 -16.50
C ILE A 685 5.32 -27.25 -15.10
N VAL A 686 4.43 -27.96 -14.42
CA VAL A 686 3.91 -27.54 -13.10
C VAL A 686 4.96 -27.59 -11.98
N ASN A 687 6.04 -28.34 -12.16
CA ASN A 687 7.22 -28.32 -11.28
C ASN A 687 8.06 -27.03 -11.39
N GLY A 688 7.96 -26.30 -12.50
CA GLY A 688 8.70 -25.05 -12.70
C GLY A 688 8.11 -23.84 -11.98
N TYR A 689 6.96 -23.98 -11.31
CA TYR A 689 6.31 -22.90 -10.57
C TYR A 689 6.47 -23.09 -9.06
N ALA A 690 6.84 -22.01 -8.36
CA ALA A 690 6.85 -22.00 -6.89
C ALA A 690 5.43 -22.19 -6.33
N ASN A 691 5.30 -22.95 -5.25
CA ASN A 691 4.02 -23.19 -4.59
C ASN A 691 3.63 -21.99 -3.70
N GLU A 692 2.43 -21.46 -3.88
CA GLU A 692 1.85 -20.34 -3.12
C GLU A 692 0.59 -20.77 -2.34
N GLY A 693 0.40 -22.08 -2.15
CA GLY A 693 -0.65 -22.66 -1.30
C GLY A 693 -1.82 -23.24 -2.09
N ILE A 694 -3.02 -23.07 -1.52
CA ILE A 694 -4.26 -23.73 -1.97
C ILE A 694 -5.28 -22.65 -2.35
N MET A 695 -5.99 -22.86 -3.47
CA MET A 695 -7.11 -22.02 -3.88
C MET A 695 -8.27 -22.15 -2.90
N ASN A 696 -8.97 -21.05 -2.64
CA ASN A 696 -10.27 -21.04 -1.95
C ASN A 696 -11.27 -20.18 -2.74
N ILE A 697 -12.56 -20.22 -2.38
CA ILE A 697 -13.61 -19.51 -3.12
C ILE A 697 -13.46 -17.98 -3.11
N GLY A 698 -12.77 -17.43 -2.10
CA GLY A 698 -12.45 -16.00 -2.00
C GLY A 698 -11.17 -15.60 -2.74
N THR A 699 -10.35 -16.56 -3.20
CA THR A 699 -9.07 -16.26 -3.86
C THR A 699 -9.32 -15.52 -5.17
N THR A 700 -8.86 -14.28 -5.25
CA THR A 700 -8.97 -13.45 -6.45
C THR A 700 -7.89 -13.79 -7.47
N CYS A 701 -8.16 -13.44 -8.74
CA CYS A 701 -7.22 -13.61 -9.86
C CYS A 701 -7.22 -12.37 -10.75
N GLY A 702 -6.09 -12.09 -11.41
CA GLY A 702 -5.98 -11.01 -12.39
C GLY A 702 -6.40 -9.66 -11.80
N LEU A 703 -7.34 -8.96 -12.46
CA LEU A 703 -7.85 -7.67 -11.99
C LEU A 703 -8.52 -7.76 -10.60
N GLY A 704 -8.93 -8.96 -10.16
CA GLY A 704 -9.44 -9.18 -8.81
C GLY A 704 -8.40 -8.92 -7.72
N THR A 705 -7.11 -9.21 -7.95
CA THR A 705 -6.07 -9.03 -6.92
C THR A 705 -5.72 -7.55 -6.72
N ILE A 706 -5.77 -6.75 -7.79
CA ILE A 706 -5.63 -5.28 -7.73
C ILE A 706 -6.79 -4.68 -6.95
N ASN A 707 -8.03 -5.02 -7.34
CA ASN A 707 -9.24 -4.61 -6.63
C ASN A 707 -9.23 -4.96 -5.13
N GLU A 708 -8.67 -6.10 -4.75
CA GLU A 708 -8.59 -6.53 -3.35
C GLU A 708 -7.55 -5.70 -2.57
N ARG A 709 -6.31 -5.61 -3.07
CA ARG A 709 -5.23 -4.78 -2.50
C ARG A 709 -5.67 -3.35 -2.25
N ASP A 710 -6.30 -2.73 -3.26
CA ASP A 710 -6.62 -1.30 -3.20
C ASP A 710 -7.85 -1.04 -2.32
N ARG A 711 -8.80 -1.99 -2.27
CA ARG A 711 -9.91 -1.95 -1.30
C ARG A 711 -9.43 -1.99 0.13
N GLU A 712 -8.40 -2.76 0.46
CA GLU A 712 -7.83 -2.76 1.81
C GLU A 712 -7.27 -1.37 2.17
N ALA A 713 -6.56 -0.72 1.25
CA ALA A 713 -6.08 0.65 1.43
C ALA A 713 -7.23 1.66 1.59
N ILE A 714 -8.25 1.59 0.74
CA ILE A 714 -9.46 2.44 0.81
C ILE A 714 -10.20 2.24 2.15
N ASN A 715 -10.38 0.99 2.59
CA ASN A 715 -11.02 0.65 3.86
C ASN A 715 -10.22 1.16 5.07
N ALA A 716 -8.89 1.16 4.99
CA ALA A 716 -8.03 1.74 6.04
C ALA A 716 -8.24 3.25 6.16
N GLN A 717 -8.28 4.00 5.04
CA GLN A 717 -8.56 5.46 5.10
C GLN A 717 -10.00 5.75 5.55
N TYR A 718 -10.97 4.94 5.12
CA TYR A 718 -12.36 5.02 5.57
C TYR A 718 -12.49 4.82 7.09
N SER A 719 -11.76 3.87 7.66
CA SER A 719 -11.74 3.62 9.10
C SER A 719 -11.22 4.83 9.88
N LYS A 720 -10.18 5.51 9.38
CA LYS A 720 -9.68 6.76 9.97
C LYS A 720 -10.71 7.89 9.91
N LEU A 721 -11.45 8.03 8.80
CA LEU A 721 -12.55 9.00 8.69
C LEU A 721 -13.64 8.77 9.74
N GLN A 722 -14.01 7.51 9.98
CA GLN A 722 -14.96 7.16 11.05
C GLN A 722 -14.43 7.50 12.44
N GLU A 723 -13.14 7.25 12.72
CA GLU A 723 -12.52 7.60 13.99
C GLU A 723 -12.55 9.12 14.25
N ILE A 724 -12.23 9.93 13.23
CA ILE A 724 -12.30 11.40 13.33
C ILE A 724 -13.75 11.88 13.53
N LEU A 725 -14.72 11.30 12.82
CA LEU A 725 -16.14 11.62 13.02
C LEU A 725 -16.63 11.29 14.43
N ASN A 726 -16.14 10.20 15.03
CA ASN A 726 -16.43 9.87 16.42
C ASN A 726 -15.80 10.88 17.38
N LYS A 727 -14.55 11.33 17.15
CA LYS A 727 -13.93 12.41 17.95
C LYS A 727 -14.72 13.71 17.89
N ILE A 728 -15.18 14.12 16.69
CA ILE A 728 -16.07 15.27 16.51
C ILE A 728 -17.38 15.08 17.31
N LYS A 729 -17.97 13.90 17.25
CA LYS A 729 -19.23 13.55 17.94
C LYS A 729 -19.12 13.59 19.46
N GLU A 730 -18.05 13.04 20.03
CA GLU A 730 -17.81 13.12 21.48
C GLU A 730 -17.53 14.57 21.90
N LYS A 731 -16.75 15.35 21.13
CA LYS A 731 -16.54 16.77 21.43
C LYS A 731 -17.85 17.59 21.39
N ILE A 732 -18.74 17.32 20.45
CA ILE A 732 -20.09 17.94 20.42
C ILE A 732 -20.91 17.53 21.66
N ARG A 733 -20.78 16.29 22.16
CA ARG A 733 -21.44 15.84 23.40
C ARG A 733 -20.85 16.47 24.67
N GLU A 734 -19.55 16.72 24.74
CA GLU A 734 -18.96 17.47 25.84
C GLU A 734 -19.58 18.87 25.95
N LEU A 735 -19.79 19.52 24.79
CA LEU A 735 -20.44 20.83 24.69
C LEU A 735 -21.95 20.80 24.96
N ALA A 736 -22.58 19.63 24.83
CA ALA A 736 -24.01 19.45 25.10
C ALA A 736 -24.41 19.66 26.58
N GLY A 737 -23.44 19.70 27.50
CA GLY A 737 -23.69 19.95 28.92
C GLY A 737 -24.18 21.37 29.24
N GLU A 738 -24.00 22.35 28.34
CA GLU A 738 -24.23 23.78 28.66
C GLU A 738 -25.31 24.48 27.78
N ASP A 739 -25.68 24.00 26.57
CA ASP A 739 -26.85 24.51 25.81
C ASP A 739 -27.47 23.48 24.82
N ILE A 740 -28.80 23.33 24.86
CA ILE A 740 -29.55 22.31 24.11
C ILE A 740 -29.76 22.67 22.63
N LYS A 741 -29.86 23.96 22.26
CA LYS A 741 -30.22 24.35 20.88
C LYS A 741 -29.05 24.30 19.90
N LEU A 742 -27.87 24.77 20.32
CA LEU A 742 -26.65 24.73 19.50
C LEU A 742 -26.21 23.28 19.24
N ASN A 743 -26.26 22.45 20.29
CA ASN A 743 -25.97 21.02 20.21
C ASN A 743 -26.80 20.32 19.12
N LYS A 744 -28.10 20.65 18.98
CA LYS A 744 -28.93 20.07 17.92
C LYS A 744 -28.40 20.39 16.52
N GLY A 745 -27.99 21.63 16.25
CA GLY A 745 -27.43 22.03 14.95
C GLY A 745 -26.12 21.32 14.62
N LEU A 746 -25.18 21.30 15.56
CA LEU A 746 -23.88 20.61 15.39
C LEU A 746 -24.06 19.09 15.23
N MET A 747 -24.99 18.48 15.98
CA MET A 747 -25.33 17.06 15.84
C MET A 747 -26.02 16.75 14.50
N ASP A 748 -26.79 17.68 13.93
CA ASP A 748 -27.41 17.50 12.62
C ASP A 748 -26.37 17.66 11.48
N GLU A 749 -25.39 18.56 11.60
CA GLU A 749 -24.21 18.60 10.71
C GLU A 749 -23.35 17.33 10.81
N GLN A 750 -23.12 16.82 12.02
CA GLN A 750 -22.38 15.58 12.27
C GLN A 750 -23.06 14.37 11.58
N LYS A 751 -24.39 14.27 11.65
CA LYS A 751 -25.18 13.29 10.89
C LYS A 751 -25.10 13.49 9.37
N ILE A 752 -25.06 14.73 8.88
CA ILE A 752 -24.88 15.02 7.45
C ILE A 752 -23.51 14.50 6.99
N MET A 753 -22.45 14.68 7.78
CA MET A 753 -21.13 14.13 7.47
C MET A 753 -21.12 12.59 7.49
N GLU A 754 -21.69 11.94 8.52
CA GLU A 754 -21.88 10.48 8.54
C GLU A 754 -22.66 9.97 7.31
N SER A 755 -23.73 10.67 6.93
CA SER A 755 -24.59 10.30 5.79
C SER A 755 -23.87 10.46 4.44
N ARG A 756 -23.10 11.53 4.26
CA ARG A 756 -22.25 11.72 3.06
C ARG A 756 -21.19 10.64 2.98
N LEU A 757 -20.52 10.32 4.09
CA LEU A 757 -19.50 9.26 4.16
C LEU A 757 -20.06 7.88 3.77
N LYS A 758 -21.23 7.51 4.31
CA LYS A 758 -21.94 6.29 3.89
C LYS A 758 -22.37 6.28 2.42
N ARG A 759 -22.75 7.44 1.88
CA ARG A 759 -23.11 7.56 0.44
C ARG A 759 -21.88 7.35 -0.46
N TYR A 760 -20.70 7.82 -0.06
CA TYR A 760 -19.45 7.52 -0.76
C TYR A 760 -19.17 6.01 -0.78
N GLU A 761 -19.17 5.36 0.38
CA GLU A 761 -19.00 3.91 0.52
C GLU A 761 -19.97 3.13 -0.39
N GLN A 762 -21.25 3.52 -0.43
CA GLN A 762 -22.26 2.88 -1.27
C GLN A 762 -21.94 2.99 -2.77
N VAL A 763 -21.62 4.20 -3.26
CA VAL A 763 -21.28 4.45 -4.68
C VAL A 763 -20.05 3.65 -5.10
N TYR A 764 -18.99 3.62 -4.29
CA TYR A 764 -17.80 2.81 -4.60
C TYR A 764 -18.06 1.30 -4.54
N SER A 765 -18.91 0.86 -3.60
CA SER A 765 -19.35 -0.54 -3.56
C SER A 765 -20.15 -0.96 -4.80
N GLN A 766 -20.74 -0.02 -5.55
CA GLN A 766 -21.44 -0.28 -6.82
C GLN A 766 -20.46 -0.28 -8.01
N ILE A 767 -19.57 0.71 -8.10
CA ILE A 767 -18.50 0.77 -9.11
C ILE A 767 -17.68 -0.53 -9.09
N GLY A 768 -17.30 -1.01 -7.91
CA GLY A 768 -16.57 -2.26 -7.73
C GLY A 768 -17.37 -3.56 -7.97
N ARG A 769 -18.65 -3.49 -8.35
CA ARG A 769 -19.48 -4.66 -8.74
C ARG A 769 -19.77 -4.70 -10.24
N GLU A 770 -19.77 -3.58 -10.94
CA GLU A 770 -20.15 -3.54 -12.35
C GLU A 770 -18.96 -3.76 -13.30
N LYS A 771 -18.88 -4.98 -13.84
CA LYS A 771 -17.94 -5.42 -14.90
C LYS A 771 -17.96 -4.59 -16.21
N ARG A 772 -18.82 -3.56 -16.31
CA ARG A 772 -19.08 -2.78 -17.55
C ARG A 772 -18.56 -1.34 -17.54
N LEU A 773 -18.31 -0.74 -16.38
CA LEU A 773 -18.01 0.70 -16.30
C LEU A 773 -16.61 1.06 -16.81
N ILE A 774 -15.60 0.22 -16.57
CA ILE A 774 -14.18 0.50 -16.94
C ILE A 774 -13.97 0.63 -18.47
N ASN A 775 -14.90 0.13 -19.30
CA ASN A 775 -14.84 0.29 -20.75
C ASN A 775 -15.39 1.65 -21.26
N ARG A 776 -15.87 2.54 -20.38
CA ARG A 776 -16.36 3.87 -20.78
C ARG A 776 -15.94 4.99 -19.84
N ASP A 777 -15.36 5.99 -20.48
CA ASP A 777 -15.42 7.41 -20.14
C ASP A 777 -14.51 7.88 -18.97
N SER A 778 -13.29 8.29 -19.32
CA SER A 778 -12.43 9.19 -18.52
C SER A 778 -13.13 10.48 -18.10
N ALA A 779 -14.20 10.87 -18.80
CA ALA A 779 -15.09 11.96 -18.42
C ALA A 779 -15.80 11.73 -17.06
N MET A 780 -16.04 10.49 -16.64
CA MET A 780 -16.55 10.21 -15.29
C MET A 780 -15.51 10.47 -14.20
N GLU A 781 -14.22 10.32 -14.50
CA GLU A 781 -13.14 10.53 -13.53
C GLU A 781 -12.96 12.03 -13.23
N GLU A 782 -12.93 12.89 -14.25
CA GLU A 782 -12.87 14.34 -14.06
C GLU A 782 -14.13 14.88 -13.37
N ASP A 783 -15.33 14.48 -13.82
CA ASP A 783 -16.60 15.04 -13.32
C ASP A 783 -16.91 14.59 -11.87
N ALA A 784 -16.58 13.34 -11.50
CA ALA A 784 -16.68 12.90 -10.10
C ALA A 784 -15.69 13.66 -9.20
N THR A 785 -14.44 13.84 -9.66
CA THR A 785 -13.38 14.49 -8.86
C THR A 785 -13.64 15.98 -8.67
N LEU A 786 -14.11 16.68 -9.70
CA LEU A 786 -14.51 18.10 -9.65
C LEU A 786 -15.71 18.32 -8.71
N ASN A 787 -16.77 17.51 -8.82
CA ASN A 787 -17.94 17.62 -7.96
C ASN A 787 -17.63 17.30 -6.48
N MET A 788 -16.70 16.38 -6.21
CA MET A 788 -16.32 16.01 -4.84
C MET A 788 -15.46 17.06 -4.12
N LEU A 789 -14.56 17.73 -4.83
CA LEU A 789 -13.65 18.75 -4.27
C LEU A 789 -14.31 20.13 -4.12
N SER A 790 -15.10 20.55 -5.10
CA SER A 790 -15.73 21.88 -5.13
C SER A 790 -16.83 22.02 -4.06
N SER A 791 -17.76 21.08 -4.03
CA SER A 791 -19.02 21.20 -3.28
C SER A 791 -18.94 20.87 -1.78
N ASN A 792 -17.79 20.40 -1.27
CA ASN A 792 -17.61 20.09 0.16
C ASN A 792 -16.76 21.12 0.92
N LYS A 793 -15.70 21.66 0.31
CA LYS A 793 -14.73 22.53 1.01
C LYS A 793 -15.33 23.87 1.45
N MET A 794 -16.17 24.49 0.62
CA MET A 794 -16.86 25.75 0.96
C MET A 794 -17.92 25.55 2.07
N TYR A 795 -18.92 24.71 1.81
CA TYR A 795 -20.17 24.72 2.59
C TYR A 795 -19.97 24.33 4.06
N ILE A 796 -19.15 23.33 4.38
CA ILE A 796 -18.96 22.85 5.77
C ILE A 796 -18.26 23.92 6.65
N ILE A 797 -17.40 24.75 6.05
CA ILE A 797 -16.70 25.82 6.78
C ILE A 797 -17.67 26.96 7.10
N TRP A 798 -18.50 27.36 6.13
CA TRP A 798 -19.48 28.43 6.31
C TRP A 798 -20.61 28.08 7.27
N SER A 799 -21.14 26.85 7.26
CA SER A 799 -22.23 26.45 8.15
C SER A 799 -21.83 26.51 9.63
N ILE A 800 -20.66 25.95 9.97
CA ILE A 800 -20.11 25.99 11.33
C ILE A 800 -19.83 27.44 11.77
N LEU A 801 -19.19 28.25 10.92
CA LEU A 801 -18.95 29.68 11.22
C LEU A 801 -20.27 30.45 11.44
N ALA A 802 -21.30 30.18 10.64
CA ALA A 802 -22.62 30.80 10.80
C ALA A 802 -23.29 30.38 12.13
N LEU A 803 -23.17 29.11 12.55
CA LEU A 803 -23.65 28.64 13.85
C LEU A 803 -22.89 29.28 15.03
N GLY A 804 -21.57 29.43 14.93
CA GLY A 804 -20.76 30.13 15.92
C GLY A 804 -21.11 31.62 16.04
N LEU A 805 -21.25 32.32 14.90
CA LEU A 805 -21.61 33.73 14.83
C LEU A 805 -23.04 34.00 15.33
N THR A 806 -24.00 33.14 15.00
CA THR A 806 -25.38 33.27 15.51
C THR A 806 -25.48 32.99 17.01
N PHE A 807 -24.75 31.99 17.53
CA PHE A 807 -24.74 31.70 18.97
C PHE A 807 -24.10 32.83 19.79
N GLY A 808 -23.02 33.41 19.27
CA GLY A 808 -22.38 34.62 19.77
C GLY A 808 -23.27 35.87 19.76
N VAL A 809 -24.47 35.83 19.14
CA VAL A 809 -25.46 36.91 19.16
C VAL A 809 -26.70 36.53 19.99
N THR A 810 -27.13 35.27 20.00
CA THR A 810 -28.32 34.85 20.77
C THR A 810 -28.13 34.93 22.29
N LYS A 811 -26.90 34.70 22.78
CA LYS A 811 -26.54 34.82 24.22
C LYS A 811 -26.59 36.27 24.75
N PHE A 812 -26.81 37.26 23.87
CA PHE A 812 -26.94 38.69 24.19
C PHE A 812 -28.39 39.21 24.10
N THR A 813 -29.37 38.33 23.85
CA THR A 813 -30.78 38.71 23.63
C THR A 813 -31.79 37.90 24.45
N LYS A 814 -31.35 37.33 25.56
CA LYS A 814 -32.19 36.70 26.59
C LYS A 814 -31.75 37.20 27.96
#